data_AF-A0A6S7FU38-F1
#
_entry.id   AF-A0A6S7FU38-F1
#
_cell.length_a   1.000
_cell.length_b   1.000
_cell.length_c   1.000
_cell.angle_alpha   90.00
_cell.angle_beta   90.00
_cell.angle_gamma   90.00
#
_symmetry.space_group_name_H-M   'P 1'
#
loop_
_entity.id
_entity.type
_entity.pdbx_description
1 polymer ?
#
loop_
_entity_poly.entity_id
_entity_poly.type
_entity_poly.pdbx_seq_one_letter_code
_entity_poly.pdbx_strand_id
1 'polypeptide(L)'
;MQVFPSALKENIKFSRYTGDDDSTTEAHIRQKVSYGVEKLSDVVHTKRSLATRLYNLSQRGKFQNSSVLSQKVINYLVKCFSYGIAQNKGNSKKIQSAIRNVVPHAFGKHDYCDTTWCHYKEDPGKYKHKSLPYGKDLYGDKLEAALQQIFKDYSTDIVAEKLAPLTNSQRNESLNGVIGSKNPKIRFYGGSESSDFRVACGVAQTNLRYGYINKTLQALNIEPGRFCEQFNERMTQKLNHDKSRKSTVDFKRRRSHMQSRAVASTSQKEAKEGITYQTSVGLNLDPNSNVNTTLTPISSMKINLQRMPDNVFKEIENLVPPHTSRPQAEKCQFNEMKHYNFLVFDIETNAMGKSAEVCQIAVTDKSGSNTLSQYILPTTDIDFHASKVNKLQVVNANGQKVLLKSGQMLPTVELHVALDRFLTFVSETIDQAKAKTQQDVHTILIGHNVSIFDVPILLRHAGEQFASHLQSLDVWFADSIPLFKNLTKAEYPLLKNGDGSFPKINQSSIYESLFNESFLAHDALEDVIALKRILFSSKLKLPTKSIVENSCPVSVRHAVDDMKYLDHRHNLVQSFQGKLFNTNAHNPSVITKGMVEKIAGSGLSYTDLEKTYRKFGQDGLFALLSKPPSSASTSAPKTTPRVTRTDRILAAIVQHFKDTVQITA
;
A
#
# COMPACT_ATOMS: atom_id res chain seq x y z
N MET A 1 -25.72 -18.93 9.67
CA MET A 1 -26.16 -20.30 10.01
C MET A 1 -27.62 -20.42 10.43
N GLN A 2 -28.30 -19.34 10.83
CA GLN A 2 -29.74 -19.41 11.18
C GLN A 2 -30.64 -19.85 10.01
N VAL A 3 -30.15 -19.83 8.76
CA VAL A 3 -30.89 -20.29 7.57
C VAL A 3 -31.35 -21.76 7.68
N PHE A 4 -30.51 -22.68 8.17
CA PHE A 4 -30.90 -24.10 8.25
C PHE A 4 -31.99 -24.34 9.31
N PRO A 5 -31.87 -23.82 10.55
CA PRO A 5 -32.96 -23.90 11.52
C PRO A 5 -34.21 -23.11 11.13
N SER A 6 -34.07 -21.97 10.45
CA SER A 6 -35.22 -21.15 10.05
C SER A 6 -36.01 -21.79 8.91
N ALA A 7 -35.35 -22.48 7.98
CA ALA A 7 -36.02 -23.21 6.90
C ALA A 7 -36.94 -24.32 7.41
N LEU A 8 -36.64 -24.91 8.58
CA LEU A 8 -37.53 -25.88 9.22
C LEU A 8 -38.88 -25.29 9.62
N LYS A 9 -38.94 -24.00 9.96
CA LYS A 9 -40.21 -23.29 10.24
C LYS A 9 -41.12 -23.23 9.00
N GLU A 10 -40.52 -23.26 7.82
CA GLU A 10 -41.19 -23.25 6.52
C GLU A 10 -41.34 -24.66 5.92
N ASN A 11 -41.12 -25.72 6.70
CA ASN A 11 -41.13 -27.13 6.25
C ASN A 11 -40.10 -27.46 5.14
N ILE A 12 -39.00 -26.71 5.04
CA ILE A 12 -37.93 -26.93 4.05
C ILE A 12 -36.74 -27.65 4.70
N LYS A 13 -36.24 -28.70 4.04
CA LYS A 13 -35.03 -29.44 4.44
C LYS A 13 -33.96 -29.39 3.34
N PHE A 14 -32.72 -29.03 3.70
CA PHE A 14 -31.57 -28.98 2.80
C PHE A 14 -30.77 -30.27 2.85
N SER A 15 -30.83 -31.10 1.82
CA SER A 15 -30.09 -32.37 1.81
C SER A 15 -28.57 -32.20 1.72
N ARG A 16 -28.08 -31.09 1.14
CA ARG A 16 -26.65 -30.86 0.85
C ARG A 16 -26.24 -29.42 1.08
N TYR A 17 -24.99 -29.21 1.46
CA TYR A 17 -24.34 -27.90 1.37
C TYR A 17 -22.91 -28.00 0.83
N THR A 18 -22.47 -26.95 0.16
CA THR A 18 -21.08 -26.80 -0.31
C THR A 18 -20.43 -25.66 0.46
N GLY A 19 -19.22 -25.90 0.96
CA GLY A 19 -18.43 -24.87 1.61
C GLY A 19 -16.99 -25.30 1.82
N ASP A 20 -16.26 -24.44 2.51
CA ASP A 20 -14.91 -24.73 2.95
C ASP A 20 -14.91 -25.91 3.93
N ASP A 21 -13.81 -26.64 3.98
CA ASP A 21 -13.63 -27.74 4.92
C ASP A 21 -13.31 -27.24 6.35
N ASP A 22 -13.97 -26.16 6.78
CA ASP A 22 -13.98 -25.73 8.18
C ASP A 22 -14.74 -26.76 9.04
N SER A 23 -14.31 -26.92 10.29
CA SER A 23 -14.97 -27.79 11.27
C SER A 23 -16.10 -27.09 12.01
N THR A 24 -16.07 -25.76 12.09
CA THR A 24 -16.99 -24.96 12.89
C THR A 24 -18.38 -24.88 12.28
N THR A 25 -18.51 -24.75 10.96
CA THR A 25 -19.80 -24.74 10.25
C THR A 25 -20.42 -26.12 10.24
N GLU A 26 -19.61 -27.15 10.00
CA GLU A 26 -20.08 -28.54 10.02
C GLU A 26 -20.59 -28.94 11.42
N ALA A 27 -19.84 -28.61 12.49
CA ALA A 27 -20.25 -28.86 13.86
C ALA A 27 -21.56 -28.15 14.21
N HIS A 28 -21.70 -26.87 13.84
CA HIS A 28 -22.93 -26.12 14.09
C HIS A 28 -24.14 -26.67 13.33
N ILE A 29 -23.98 -27.13 12.08
CA ILE A 29 -25.07 -27.76 11.34
C ILE A 29 -25.48 -29.05 12.04
N ARG A 30 -24.52 -29.91 12.41
CA ARG A 30 -24.79 -31.15 13.16
C ARG A 30 -25.49 -30.90 14.49
N GLN A 31 -25.15 -29.83 15.19
CA GLN A 31 -25.75 -29.49 16.49
C GLN A 31 -27.15 -28.87 16.38
N LYS A 32 -27.38 -28.02 15.37
CA LYS A 32 -28.59 -27.17 15.27
C LYS A 32 -29.64 -27.67 14.28
N VAL A 33 -29.33 -28.70 13.48
CA VAL A 33 -30.22 -29.22 12.44
C VAL A 33 -30.56 -30.67 12.76
N SER A 34 -31.87 -30.96 12.89
CA SER A 34 -32.39 -32.25 13.34
C SER A 34 -32.38 -33.36 12.27
N TYR A 35 -31.86 -33.09 11.08
CA TYR A 35 -31.80 -34.03 9.96
C TYR A 35 -30.41 -34.05 9.32
N GLY A 36 -30.08 -35.15 8.64
CA GLY A 36 -28.79 -35.32 7.99
C GLY A 36 -28.60 -34.35 6.82
N VAL A 37 -27.51 -33.57 6.87
CA VAL A 37 -27.08 -32.70 5.79
C VAL A 37 -25.71 -33.17 5.30
N GLU A 38 -25.63 -33.55 4.03
CA GLU A 38 -24.38 -33.98 3.39
C GLU A 38 -23.51 -32.76 3.05
N LYS A 39 -22.24 -32.77 3.48
CA LYS A 39 -21.25 -31.73 3.14
C LYS A 39 -20.47 -32.13 1.90
N LEU A 40 -20.52 -31.26 0.89
CA LEU A 40 -19.66 -31.33 -0.29
C LEU A 40 -18.51 -30.35 -0.16
N SER A 41 -17.31 -30.76 -0.57
CA SER A 41 -16.12 -29.91 -0.53
C SER A 41 -16.13 -28.92 -1.69
N ASP A 42 -15.82 -27.66 -1.41
CA ASP A 42 -15.55 -26.68 -2.46
C ASP A 42 -14.20 -26.99 -3.13
N VAL A 43 -14.25 -27.42 -4.39
CA VAL A 43 -13.05 -27.82 -5.15
C VAL A 43 -12.01 -26.70 -5.29
N VAL A 44 -12.42 -25.42 -5.28
CA VAL A 44 -11.51 -24.27 -5.33
C VAL A 44 -10.76 -24.14 -4.01
N HIS A 45 -11.45 -24.32 -2.89
CA HIS A 45 -10.84 -24.27 -1.56
C HIS A 45 -9.98 -25.50 -1.27
N THR A 46 -10.41 -26.70 -1.68
CA THR A 46 -9.58 -27.91 -1.60
C THR A 46 -8.28 -27.74 -2.39
N LYS A 47 -8.34 -27.18 -3.60
CA LYS A 47 -7.15 -26.84 -4.39
C LYS A 47 -6.24 -25.84 -3.68
N ARG A 48 -6.78 -24.78 -3.06
CA ARG A 48 -6.01 -23.80 -2.28
C ARG A 48 -5.36 -24.46 -1.07
N SER A 49 -6.08 -25.31 -0.36
CA SER A 49 -5.59 -26.08 0.79
C SER A 49 -4.39 -26.95 0.39
N LEU A 50 -4.50 -27.70 -0.71
CA LEU A 50 -3.38 -28.50 -1.25
C LEU A 50 -2.17 -27.60 -1.58
N ALA A 51 -2.39 -26.49 -2.29
CA ALA A 51 -1.32 -25.56 -2.63
C ALA A 51 -0.59 -25.05 -1.38
N THR A 52 -1.33 -24.62 -0.34
CA THR A 52 -0.76 -24.17 0.94
C THR A 52 0.08 -25.26 1.61
N ARG A 53 -0.40 -26.51 1.64
CA ARG A 53 0.39 -27.64 2.19
C ARG A 53 1.69 -27.88 1.44
N LEU A 54 1.67 -27.76 0.10
CA LEU A 54 2.86 -27.90 -0.73
C LEU A 54 3.86 -26.75 -0.51
N TYR A 55 3.38 -25.51 -0.36
CA TYR A 55 4.25 -24.39 0.01
C TYR A 55 4.87 -24.58 1.39
N ASN A 56 4.09 -24.98 2.39
CA ASN A 56 4.61 -25.28 3.72
C ASN A 56 5.67 -26.38 3.68
N LEU A 57 5.47 -27.40 2.84
CA LEU A 57 6.48 -28.44 2.62
C LEU A 57 7.77 -27.86 2.02
N SER A 58 7.67 -26.94 1.04
CA SER A 58 8.85 -26.28 0.46
C SER A 58 9.63 -25.41 1.45
N GLN A 59 8.99 -24.91 2.52
CA GLN A 59 9.62 -24.05 3.53
C GLN A 59 10.24 -24.84 4.69
N ARG A 60 9.72 -26.04 5.02
CA ARG A 60 10.11 -26.81 6.22
C ARG A 60 11.46 -27.54 6.13
N GLY A 61 12.14 -27.53 4.99
CA GLY A 61 13.51 -28.04 4.86
C GLY A 61 13.87 -28.45 3.43
N LYS A 62 15.14 -28.26 3.06
CA LYS A 62 15.67 -28.78 1.79
C LYS A 62 15.89 -30.29 1.95
N PHE A 63 15.12 -31.10 1.22
CA PHE A 63 15.40 -32.52 1.08
C PHE A 63 16.74 -32.69 0.35
N GLN A 64 17.76 -33.23 1.04
CA GLN A 64 19.07 -33.52 0.44
C GLN A 64 18.93 -34.49 -0.73
N ASN A 65 19.74 -34.32 -1.79
CA ASN A 65 19.76 -35.15 -2.99
C ASN A 65 18.39 -35.36 -3.65
N SER A 66 17.57 -34.31 -3.72
CA SER A 66 16.25 -34.37 -4.33
C SER A 66 15.95 -33.13 -5.19
N SER A 67 14.87 -33.20 -5.95
CA SER A 67 14.35 -32.07 -6.71
C SER A 67 13.86 -30.93 -5.81
N VAL A 68 14.09 -29.68 -6.23
CA VAL A 68 13.60 -28.51 -5.50
C VAL A 68 12.10 -28.32 -5.75
N LEU A 69 11.30 -28.23 -4.68
CA LEU A 69 9.89 -27.82 -4.72
C LEU A 69 9.74 -26.33 -5.03
N SER A 70 10.16 -25.95 -6.24
CA SER A 70 9.99 -24.60 -6.74
C SER A 70 8.51 -24.28 -6.98
N GLN A 71 8.21 -22.99 -7.05
CA GLN A 71 6.89 -22.49 -7.45
C GLN A 71 6.34 -23.15 -8.72
N LYS A 72 7.21 -23.45 -9.70
CA LYS A 72 6.83 -24.10 -10.97
C LYS A 72 6.40 -25.56 -10.75
N VAL A 73 7.10 -26.29 -9.88
CA VAL A 73 6.77 -27.67 -9.52
C VAL A 73 5.46 -27.73 -8.74
N ILE A 74 5.28 -26.85 -7.74
CA ILE A 74 4.02 -26.77 -6.98
C ILE A 74 2.83 -26.48 -7.91
N ASN A 75 2.97 -25.52 -8.83
CA ASN A 75 1.93 -25.20 -9.80
C ASN A 75 1.60 -26.37 -10.73
N TYR A 76 2.62 -27.16 -11.12
CA TYR A 76 2.41 -28.38 -11.89
C TYR A 76 1.58 -29.42 -11.12
N LEU A 77 1.97 -29.74 -9.89
CA LEU A 77 1.27 -30.73 -9.06
C LEU A 77 -0.20 -30.32 -8.80
N VAL A 78 -0.43 -29.05 -8.48
CA VAL A 78 -1.78 -28.48 -8.27
C VAL A 78 -2.61 -28.51 -9.57
N LYS A 79 -1.98 -28.32 -10.73
CA LYS A 79 -2.62 -28.42 -12.04
C LYS A 79 -3.04 -29.85 -12.35
N CYS A 80 -2.15 -30.83 -12.14
CA CYS A 80 -2.47 -32.26 -12.32
C CYS A 80 -3.60 -32.70 -11.39
N PHE A 81 -3.58 -32.30 -10.12
CA PHE A 81 -4.69 -32.52 -9.19
C PHE A 81 -6.02 -31.96 -9.71
N SER A 82 -6.01 -30.70 -10.18
CA SER A 82 -7.22 -30.05 -10.71
C SER A 82 -7.77 -30.76 -11.94
N TYR A 83 -6.90 -31.23 -12.83
CA TYR A 83 -7.31 -32.00 -14.03
C TYR A 83 -7.85 -33.38 -13.66
N GLY A 84 -7.18 -34.09 -12.74
CA GLY A 84 -7.64 -35.40 -12.27
C GLY A 84 -9.06 -35.36 -11.71
N ILE A 85 -9.42 -34.29 -11.00
CA ILE A 85 -10.81 -34.09 -10.52
C ILE A 85 -11.74 -33.72 -11.68
N ALA A 86 -11.37 -32.70 -12.47
CA ALA A 86 -12.26 -32.15 -13.52
C ALA A 86 -12.62 -33.17 -14.61
N GLN A 87 -11.67 -34.01 -15.01
CA GLN A 87 -11.87 -35.03 -16.05
C GLN A 87 -12.71 -36.22 -15.57
N ASN A 88 -12.79 -36.45 -14.26
CA ASN A 88 -13.47 -37.60 -13.67
C ASN A 88 -14.73 -37.20 -12.88
N LYS A 89 -15.40 -36.13 -13.31
CA LYS A 89 -16.64 -35.64 -12.69
C LYS A 89 -17.65 -36.76 -12.50
N GLY A 90 -18.18 -36.88 -11.29
CA GLY A 90 -19.19 -37.87 -10.93
C GLY A 90 -18.63 -39.28 -10.66
N ASN A 91 -17.32 -39.51 -10.77
CA ASN A 91 -16.71 -40.81 -10.53
C ASN A 91 -15.63 -40.74 -9.44
N SER A 92 -16.01 -41.00 -8.19
CA SER A 92 -15.11 -40.91 -7.03
C SER A 92 -13.93 -41.88 -7.13
N LYS A 93 -14.11 -43.10 -7.63
CA LYS A 93 -13.04 -44.09 -7.79
C LYS A 93 -11.99 -43.66 -8.81
N LYS A 94 -12.42 -43.11 -9.96
CA LYS A 94 -11.49 -42.54 -10.95
C LYS A 94 -10.78 -41.29 -10.42
N ILE A 95 -11.45 -40.43 -9.66
CA ILE A 95 -10.83 -39.27 -9.00
C ILE A 95 -9.74 -39.73 -8.02
N GLN A 96 -10.05 -40.71 -7.16
CA GLN A 96 -9.10 -41.29 -6.23
C GLN A 96 -7.86 -41.84 -6.95
N SER A 97 -8.07 -42.63 -7.99
CA SER A 97 -6.98 -43.19 -8.82
C SER A 97 -6.14 -42.07 -9.45
N ALA A 98 -6.79 -41.08 -10.07
CA ALA A 98 -6.10 -39.95 -10.70
C ALA A 98 -5.23 -39.16 -9.71
N ILE A 99 -5.75 -38.87 -8.50
CA ILE A 99 -5.01 -38.14 -7.46
C ILE A 99 -3.81 -38.94 -6.97
N ARG A 100 -3.97 -40.25 -6.73
CA ARG A 100 -2.86 -41.14 -6.30
C ARG A 100 -1.73 -41.19 -7.32
N ASN A 101 -2.07 -41.10 -8.61
CA ASN A 101 -1.10 -41.17 -9.71
C ASN A 101 -0.39 -39.85 -10.00
N VAL A 102 -0.79 -38.71 -9.40
CA VAL A 102 -0.14 -37.42 -9.64
C VAL A 102 1.33 -37.43 -9.24
N VAL A 103 1.65 -37.99 -8.06
CA VAL A 103 3.02 -38.01 -7.55
C VAL A 103 3.88 -39.03 -8.30
N PRO A 104 3.50 -40.32 -8.44
CA PRO A 104 4.26 -41.28 -9.23
C PRO A 104 4.56 -40.78 -10.66
N HIS A 105 3.55 -40.21 -11.32
CA HIS A 105 3.70 -39.64 -12.65
C HIS A 105 4.74 -38.51 -12.71
N ALA A 106 4.84 -37.67 -11.67
CA ALA A 106 5.82 -36.59 -11.62
C ALA A 106 7.26 -37.09 -11.40
N PHE A 107 7.44 -38.33 -10.95
CA PHE A 107 8.72 -39.00 -10.71
C PHE A 107 9.06 -40.03 -11.79
N GLY A 108 8.42 -39.95 -12.97
CA GLY A 108 8.68 -40.87 -14.09
C GLY A 108 8.08 -42.27 -13.92
N LYS A 109 7.29 -42.52 -12.88
CA LYS A 109 6.63 -43.81 -12.63
C LYS A 109 5.27 -43.83 -13.31
N HIS A 110 5.22 -44.44 -14.49
CA HIS A 110 4.07 -44.39 -15.40
C HIS A 110 3.16 -45.63 -15.36
N ASP A 111 3.45 -46.61 -14.50
CA ASP A 111 2.79 -47.92 -14.45
C ASP A 111 1.25 -47.80 -14.41
N TYR A 112 0.76 -46.98 -13.48
CA TYR A 112 -0.67 -46.78 -13.22
C TYR A 112 -1.29 -45.58 -13.95
N CYS A 113 -0.54 -44.93 -14.86
CA CYS A 113 -1.08 -43.81 -15.63
C CYS A 113 -2.12 -44.27 -16.68
N ASP A 114 -3.09 -43.42 -16.98
CA ASP A 114 -4.08 -43.65 -18.04
C ASP A 114 -3.58 -43.07 -19.38
N THR A 115 -3.86 -43.76 -20.49
CA THR A 115 -3.44 -43.36 -21.84
C THR A 115 -4.08 -42.06 -22.31
N THR A 116 -5.23 -41.68 -21.78
CA THR A 116 -5.96 -40.46 -22.18
C THR A 116 -5.25 -39.16 -21.80
N TRP A 117 -4.29 -39.19 -20.87
CA TRP A 117 -3.56 -38.00 -20.44
C TRP A 117 -2.04 -38.19 -20.35
N CYS A 118 -1.57 -39.43 -20.17
CA CYS A 118 -0.14 -39.73 -20.05
C CYS A 118 0.47 -40.05 -21.42
N HIS A 119 1.05 -39.03 -22.06
CA HIS A 119 1.67 -39.17 -23.39
C HIS A 119 2.95 -40.04 -23.36
N TYR A 120 3.48 -40.37 -22.19
CA TYR A 120 4.56 -41.34 -22.05
C TYR A 120 4.13 -42.73 -22.55
N LYS A 121 2.85 -43.10 -22.35
CA LYS A 121 2.33 -44.38 -22.85
C LYS A 121 2.13 -44.41 -24.37
N GLU A 122 2.17 -43.25 -25.03
CA GLU A 122 2.10 -43.13 -26.49
C GLU A 122 3.49 -43.17 -27.12
N ASP A 123 4.44 -42.36 -26.62
CA ASP A 123 5.83 -42.31 -27.11
C ASP A 123 6.82 -42.13 -25.94
N PRO A 124 7.29 -43.25 -25.33
CA PRO A 124 8.24 -43.19 -24.23
C PRO A 124 9.57 -42.50 -24.58
N GLY A 125 10.03 -42.65 -25.83
CA GLY A 125 11.35 -42.18 -26.26
C GLY A 125 11.46 -40.67 -26.44
N LYS A 126 10.34 -39.98 -26.73
CA LYS A 126 10.28 -38.52 -26.87
C LYS A 126 9.55 -37.81 -25.74
N TYR A 127 9.02 -38.55 -24.77
CA TYR A 127 8.23 -37.97 -23.69
C TYR A 127 9.05 -36.99 -22.84
N LYS A 128 8.48 -35.79 -22.64
CA LYS A 128 8.97 -34.78 -21.70
C LYS A 128 7.81 -34.09 -21.03
N HIS A 129 7.94 -33.80 -19.75
CA HIS A 129 6.91 -33.08 -19.02
C HIS A 129 6.82 -31.62 -19.51
N LYS A 130 5.70 -31.24 -20.16
CA LYS A 130 5.50 -29.88 -20.71
C LYS A 130 5.58 -28.76 -19.64
N SER A 131 5.29 -29.07 -18.38
CA SER A 131 5.10 -28.08 -17.31
C SER A 131 6.10 -28.20 -16.15
N LEU A 132 6.89 -29.28 -16.06
CA LEU A 132 7.98 -29.39 -15.09
C LEU A 132 9.24 -28.63 -15.56
N PRO A 133 10.13 -28.21 -14.64
CA PRO A 133 11.41 -27.59 -14.99
C PRO A 133 12.24 -28.48 -15.92
N TYR A 134 12.73 -27.92 -17.03
CA TYR A 134 13.54 -28.61 -18.04
C TYR A 134 12.92 -29.87 -18.66
N GLY A 135 11.61 -30.10 -18.43
CA GLY A 135 10.89 -31.28 -18.89
C GLY A 135 11.35 -32.61 -18.27
N LYS A 136 12.08 -32.55 -17.15
CA LYS A 136 12.63 -33.72 -16.45
C LYS A 136 11.71 -34.16 -15.31
N ASP A 137 11.82 -35.44 -14.96
CA ASP A 137 11.17 -36.05 -13.81
C ASP A 137 11.74 -35.49 -12.50
N LEU A 138 10.93 -35.54 -11.45
CA LEU A 138 11.39 -35.28 -10.09
C LEU A 138 12.17 -36.49 -9.57
N TYR A 139 13.10 -36.25 -8.64
CA TYR A 139 13.91 -37.28 -7.99
C TYR A 139 14.06 -37.04 -6.48
N GLY A 140 14.34 -38.12 -5.75
CA GLY A 140 14.62 -38.13 -4.30
C GLY A 140 13.53 -38.77 -3.45
N ASP A 141 13.84 -39.91 -2.82
CA ASP A 141 12.86 -40.77 -2.15
C ASP A 141 12.13 -40.10 -0.98
N LYS A 142 12.86 -39.30 -0.18
CA LYS A 142 12.27 -38.58 0.96
C LYS A 142 11.25 -37.53 0.51
N LEU A 143 11.52 -36.87 -0.62
CA LEU A 143 10.60 -35.90 -1.20
C LEU A 143 9.36 -36.60 -1.77
N GLU A 144 9.57 -37.72 -2.49
CA GLU A 144 8.48 -38.52 -3.05
C GLU A 144 7.54 -38.99 -1.93
N ALA A 145 8.07 -39.57 -0.86
CA ALA A 145 7.29 -40.04 0.28
C ALA A 145 6.49 -38.91 0.95
N ALA A 146 7.10 -37.73 1.13
CA ALA A 146 6.42 -36.58 1.71
C ALA A 146 5.27 -36.06 0.83
N LEU A 147 5.46 -36.01 -0.49
CA LEU A 147 4.42 -35.63 -1.44
C LEU A 147 3.30 -36.67 -1.49
N GLN A 148 3.65 -37.96 -1.54
CA GLN A 148 2.67 -39.05 -1.50
C GLN A 148 1.81 -38.97 -0.24
N GLN A 149 2.40 -38.69 0.93
CA GLN A 149 1.65 -38.53 2.17
C GLN A 149 0.65 -37.38 2.11
N ILE A 150 1.01 -36.23 1.52
CA ILE A 150 0.07 -35.11 1.34
C ILE A 150 -1.08 -35.52 0.40
N PHE A 151 -0.77 -36.11 -0.75
CA PHE A 151 -1.78 -36.50 -1.75
C PHE A 151 -2.66 -37.68 -1.28
N LYS A 152 -2.16 -38.52 -0.38
CA LYS A 152 -2.94 -39.60 0.26
C LYS A 152 -4.17 -39.05 0.98
N ASP A 153 -4.03 -37.96 1.72
CA ASP A 153 -5.13 -37.34 2.45
C ASP A 153 -6.26 -36.86 1.51
N TYR A 154 -5.91 -36.41 0.30
CA TYR A 154 -6.87 -35.97 -0.72
C TYR A 154 -7.41 -37.11 -1.61
N SER A 155 -6.93 -38.35 -1.43
CA SER A 155 -7.36 -39.53 -2.21
C SER A 155 -8.02 -40.60 -1.34
N THR A 156 -8.48 -40.23 -0.15
CA THR A 156 -9.37 -41.10 0.65
C THR A 156 -10.73 -41.23 -0.06
N ASP A 157 -11.44 -42.34 0.17
CA ASP A 157 -12.76 -42.56 -0.44
C ASP A 157 -13.73 -41.42 -0.09
N ILE A 158 -13.74 -40.99 1.17
CA ILE A 158 -14.57 -39.89 1.68
C ILE A 158 -14.28 -38.58 0.93
N VAL A 159 -13.01 -38.21 0.76
CA VAL A 159 -12.66 -36.97 0.06
C VAL A 159 -12.99 -37.06 -1.43
N ALA A 160 -12.75 -38.21 -2.06
CA ALA A 160 -13.07 -38.40 -3.46
C ALA A 160 -14.58 -38.33 -3.74
N GLU A 161 -15.41 -38.87 -2.84
CA GLU A 161 -16.88 -38.73 -2.89
C GLU A 161 -17.31 -37.27 -2.75
N LYS A 162 -16.74 -36.53 -1.78
CA LYS A 162 -17.02 -35.10 -1.60
C LYS A 162 -16.62 -34.24 -2.80
N LEU A 163 -15.57 -34.63 -3.54
CA LEU A 163 -15.07 -33.91 -4.72
C LEU A 163 -15.77 -34.28 -6.02
N ALA A 164 -16.36 -35.48 -6.12
CA ALA A 164 -16.97 -35.98 -7.36
C ALA A 164 -18.04 -35.07 -7.97
N PRO A 165 -18.89 -34.37 -7.19
CA PRO A 165 -19.88 -33.43 -7.72
C PRO A 165 -19.31 -32.17 -8.38
N LEU A 166 -18.04 -31.82 -8.12
CA LEU A 166 -17.38 -30.61 -8.62
C LEU A 166 -18.10 -29.29 -8.24
N THR A 167 -18.64 -29.25 -7.02
CA THR A 167 -19.31 -28.07 -6.47
C THR A 167 -18.30 -26.99 -6.05
N ASN A 168 -18.73 -25.72 -6.12
CA ASN A 168 -17.96 -24.57 -5.67
C ASN A 168 -18.88 -23.45 -5.17
N SER A 169 -18.35 -22.59 -4.32
CA SER A 169 -19.05 -21.46 -3.69
C SER A 169 -19.02 -20.17 -4.55
N GLN A 170 -18.47 -20.21 -5.77
CA GLN A 170 -18.27 -19.02 -6.61
C GLN A 170 -19.58 -18.27 -6.93
N ARG A 171 -20.71 -18.99 -6.99
CA ARG A 171 -22.04 -18.37 -7.15
C ARG A 171 -22.41 -17.49 -5.95
N ASN A 172 -22.07 -17.93 -4.73
CA ASN A 172 -22.30 -17.17 -3.50
C ASN A 172 -21.40 -15.93 -3.47
N GLU A 173 -20.12 -16.08 -3.85
CA GLU A 173 -19.21 -14.93 -3.97
C GLU A 173 -19.73 -13.91 -4.99
N SER A 174 -20.27 -14.37 -6.13
CA SER A 174 -20.87 -13.48 -7.13
C SER A 174 -22.09 -12.75 -6.60
N LEU A 175 -22.98 -13.42 -5.87
CA LEU A 175 -24.14 -12.80 -5.23
C LEU A 175 -23.70 -11.76 -4.18
N ASN A 176 -22.74 -12.12 -3.33
CA ASN A 176 -22.17 -11.21 -2.32
C ASN A 176 -21.54 -9.97 -2.96
N GLY A 177 -20.90 -10.11 -4.13
CA GLY A 177 -20.38 -8.98 -4.90
C GLY A 177 -21.49 -8.05 -5.39
N VAL A 178 -22.61 -8.58 -5.88
CA VAL A 178 -23.77 -7.77 -6.30
C VAL A 178 -24.39 -7.07 -5.09
N ILE A 179 -24.59 -7.77 -3.97
CA ILE A 179 -25.07 -7.18 -2.72
C ILE A 179 -24.13 -6.07 -2.25
N GLY A 180 -22.82 -6.33 -2.22
CA GLY A 180 -21.80 -5.35 -1.80
C GLY A 180 -21.74 -4.10 -2.68
N SER A 181 -22.19 -4.18 -3.94
CA SER A 181 -22.31 -3.01 -4.81
C SER A 181 -23.46 -2.06 -4.42
N LYS A 182 -24.49 -2.59 -3.74
CA LYS A 182 -25.68 -1.84 -3.30
C LYS A 182 -25.66 -1.52 -1.81
N ASN A 183 -25.05 -2.39 -1.02
CA ASN A 183 -24.82 -2.26 0.42
C ASN A 183 -23.29 -2.26 0.71
N PRO A 184 -22.58 -1.18 0.33
CA PRO A 184 -21.13 -1.15 0.44
C PRO A 184 -20.69 -1.02 1.90
N LYS A 185 -19.71 -1.83 2.32
CA LYS A 185 -19.15 -1.82 3.69
C LYS A 185 -18.55 -0.48 4.13
N ILE A 186 -18.27 0.42 3.18
CA ILE A 186 -17.77 1.79 3.46
C ILE A 186 -18.86 2.74 3.96
N ARG A 187 -20.13 2.30 3.98
CA ARG A 187 -21.26 3.06 4.53
C ARG A 187 -21.98 2.17 5.54
N PHE A 188 -22.28 2.71 6.71
CA PHE A 188 -22.97 1.95 7.74
C PHE A 188 -24.49 1.99 7.51
N TYR A 189 -25.04 0.86 7.07
CA TYR A 189 -26.49 0.63 6.94
C TYR A 189 -27.02 -0.43 7.92
N GLY A 190 -26.14 -1.04 8.73
CA GLY A 190 -26.50 -2.17 9.59
C GLY A 190 -27.66 -1.88 10.54
N GLY A 191 -28.57 -2.84 10.67
CA GLY A 191 -29.74 -2.74 11.57
C GLY A 191 -30.86 -1.80 11.09
N SER A 192 -30.78 -1.26 9.87
CA SER A 192 -31.81 -0.41 9.27
C SER A 192 -32.59 -1.11 8.17
N GLU A 193 -33.84 -0.69 7.95
CA GLU A 193 -34.65 -1.11 6.80
C GLU A 193 -33.96 -0.82 5.45
N SER A 194 -33.09 0.20 5.41
CA SER A 194 -32.27 0.52 4.24
C SER A 194 -31.29 -0.60 3.89
N SER A 195 -30.73 -1.29 4.89
CA SER A 195 -29.90 -2.48 4.64
C SER A 195 -30.71 -3.59 3.99
N ASP A 196 -31.90 -3.87 4.53
CA ASP A 196 -32.76 -4.95 4.04
C ASP A 196 -33.22 -4.67 2.61
N PHE A 197 -33.64 -3.45 2.31
CA PHE A 197 -33.99 -3.01 0.97
C PHE A 197 -32.82 -3.17 -0.02
N ARG A 198 -31.60 -2.80 0.37
CA ARG A 198 -30.40 -2.91 -0.49
C ARG A 198 -30.01 -4.36 -0.74
N VAL A 199 -30.10 -5.22 0.28
CA VAL A 199 -29.88 -6.66 0.16
C VAL A 199 -30.93 -7.28 -0.76
N ALA A 200 -32.21 -6.95 -0.57
CA ALA A 200 -33.31 -7.38 -1.44
C ALA A 200 -33.09 -6.96 -2.89
N CYS A 201 -32.67 -5.71 -3.14
CA CYS A 201 -32.29 -5.25 -4.48
C CYS A 201 -31.15 -6.08 -5.09
N GLY A 202 -30.16 -6.46 -4.29
CA GLY A 202 -29.01 -7.26 -4.75
C GLY A 202 -29.42 -8.68 -5.14
N VAL A 203 -30.29 -9.29 -4.35
CA VAL A 203 -30.90 -10.60 -4.64
C VAL A 203 -31.79 -10.53 -5.87
N ALA A 204 -32.67 -9.52 -5.94
CA ALA A 204 -33.56 -9.29 -7.08
C ALA A 204 -32.79 -9.08 -8.38
N GLN A 205 -31.73 -8.26 -8.37
CA GLN A 205 -30.85 -8.09 -9.53
C GLN A 205 -30.14 -9.39 -9.92
N THR A 206 -29.76 -10.22 -8.95
CA THR A 206 -29.09 -11.49 -9.24
C THR A 206 -30.04 -12.47 -9.96
N ASN A 207 -31.30 -12.51 -9.56
CA ASN A 207 -32.29 -13.41 -10.17
C ASN A 207 -32.88 -12.86 -11.47
N LEU A 208 -33.23 -11.57 -11.50
CA LEU A 208 -34.00 -10.93 -12.56
C LEU A 208 -33.18 -9.98 -13.45
N ARG A 209 -31.86 -9.87 -13.22
CA ARG A 209 -30.99 -8.87 -13.87
C ARG A 209 -31.51 -7.45 -13.59
N TYR A 210 -31.22 -6.47 -14.44
CA TYR A 210 -31.69 -5.09 -14.23
C TYR A 210 -33.20 -4.92 -14.42
N GLY A 211 -33.88 -5.90 -15.04
CA GLY A 211 -35.34 -5.92 -15.16
C GLY A 211 -36.09 -6.07 -13.83
N TYR A 212 -35.39 -6.30 -12.71
CA TYR A 212 -36.01 -6.34 -11.39
C TYR A 212 -36.71 -5.02 -11.03
N ILE A 213 -36.19 -3.88 -11.48
CA ILE A 213 -36.77 -2.56 -11.21
C ILE A 213 -38.16 -2.44 -11.86
N ASN A 214 -38.29 -2.83 -13.14
CA ASN A 214 -39.58 -2.84 -13.84
C ASN A 214 -40.61 -3.70 -13.10
N LYS A 215 -40.22 -4.92 -12.70
CA LYS A 215 -41.10 -5.83 -11.97
C LYS A 215 -41.49 -5.28 -10.59
N THR A 216 -40.57 -4.62 -9.90
CA THR A 216 -40.87 -3.96 -8.62
C THR A 216 -41.85 -2.80 -8.81
N LEU A 217 -41.67 -1.95 -9.83
CA LEU A 217 -42.60 -0.85 -10.11
C LEU A 217 -44.00 -1.36 -10.47
N GLN A 218 -44.09 -2.37 -11.33
CA GLN A 218 -45.36 -3.01 -11.70
C GLN A 218 -46.06 -3.61 -10.47
N ALA A 219 -45.31 -4.27 -9.57
CA ALA A 219 -45.88 -4.80 -8.33
C ALA A 219 -46.38 -3.72 -7.36
N LEU A 220 -45.88 -2.49 -7.49
CA LEU A 220 -46.36 -1.31 -6.76
C LEU A 220 -47.47 -0.56 -7.51
N ASN A 221 -48.00 -1.14 -8.60
CA ASN A 221 -48.96 -0.51 -9.51
C ASN A 221 -48.46 0.81 -10.13
N ILE A 222 -47.14 0.91 -10.34
CA ILE A 222 -46.48 2.04 -11.02
C ILE A 222 -46.06 1.56 -12.41
N GLU A 223 -46.53 2.24 -13.46
CA GLU A 223 -46.11 1.96 -14.83
C GLU A 223 -44.64 2.38 -15.03
N PRO A 224 -43.74 1.46 -15.45
CA PRO A 224 -42.36 1.81 -15.71
C PRO A 224 -42.27 2.80 -16.88
N GLY A 225 -41.69 3.98 -16.65
CA GLY A 225 -41.49 4.95 -17.72
C GLY A 225 -40.46 4.45 -18.77
N ARG A 226 -40.64 4.86 -20.04
CA ARG A 226 -39.79 4.50 -21.19
C ARG A 226 -38.27 4.58 -20.91
N PHE A 227 -37.81 5.62 -20.22
CA PHE A 227 -36.38 5.78 -19.90
C PHE A 227 -35.86 4.73 -18.91
N CYS A 228 -36.70 4.31 -17.95
CA CYS A 228 -36.37 3.25 -17.00
C CYS A 228 -36.19 1.91 -17.73
N GLU A 229 -37.13 1.58 -18.63
CA GLU A 229 -37.08 0.35 -19.42
C GLU A 229 -35.84 0.30 -20.31
N GLN A 230 -35.58 1.36 -21.07
CA GLN A 230 -34.41 1.45 -21.93
C GLN A 230 -33.09 1.34 -21.15
N PHE A 231 -33.01 1.93 -19.96
CA PHE A 231 -31.83 1.81 -19.10
C PHE A 231 -31.63 0.35 -18.63
N ASN A 232 -32.71 -0.30 -18.17
CA ASN A 232 -32.66 -1.67 -17.67
C ASN A 232 -32.29 -2.67 -18.76
N GLU A 233 -32.81 -2.50 -19.98
CA GLU A 233 -32.42 -3.28 -21.15
C GLU A 233 -30.95 -3.10 -21.50
N ARG A 234 -30.49 -1.85 -21.62
CA ARG A 234 -29.08 -1.54 -21.94
C ARG A 234 -28.12 -2.15 -20.93
N MET A 235 -28.43 -2.06 -19.64
CA MET A 235 -27.61 -2.62 -18.58
C MET A 235 -27.61 -4.15 -18.58
N THR A 236 -28.75 -4.78 -18.91
CA THR A 236 -28.85 -6.23 -19.07
C THR A 236 -28.04 -6.72 -20.29
N GLN A 237 -28.11 -6.01 -21.41
CA GLN A 237 -27.32 -6.30 -22.61
C GLN A 237 -25.82 -6.19 -22.33
N LYS A 238 -25.39 -5.12 -21.64
CA LYS A 238 -23.98 -4.94 -21.22
C LYS A 238 -23.50 -6.12 -20.36
N LEU A 239 -24.31 -6.55 -19.39
CA LEU A 239 -23.99 -7.70 -18.53
C LEU A 239 -23.86 -8.99 -19.35
N ASN A 240 -24.77 -9.23 -20.29
CA ASN A 240 -24.73 -10.40 -21.17
C ASN A 240 -23.50 -10.39 -22.08
N HIS A 241 -23.17 -9.25 -22.69
CA HIS A 241 -21.96 -9.08 -23.49
C HIS A 241 -20.70 -9.34 -22.66
N ASP A 242 -20.63 -8.80 -21.44
CA ASP A 242 -19.53 -9.07 -20.52
C ASP A 242 -19.41 -10.54 -20.13
N LYS A 243 -20.54 -11.23 -19.92
CA LYS A 243 -20.57 -12.67 -19.63
C LYS A 243 -20.05 -13.47 -20.82
N SER A 244 -20.54 -13.19 -22.03
CA SER A 244 -20.07 -13.82 -23.27
C SER A 244 -18.58 -13.59 -23.46
N ARG A 245 -18.12 -12.34 -23.38
CA ARG A 245 -16.69 -11.98 -23.45
C ARG A 245 -15.86 -12.75 -22.41
N LYS A 246 -16.28 -12.78 -21.15
CA LYS A 246 -15.55 -13.46 -20.06
C LYS A 246 -15.51 -14.99 -20.21
N SER A 247 -16.47 -15.57 -20.92
CA SER A 247 -16.48 -17.02 -21.21
C SER A 247 -15.50 -17.46 -22.31
N THR A 248 -15.08 -16.54 -23.18
CA THR A 248 -14.16 -16.82 -24.30
C THR A 248 -12.80 -17.33 -23.82
N VAL A 249 -12.17 -18.17 -24.65
CA VAL A 249 -10.81 -18.70 -24.40
C VAL A 249 -9.79 -17.58 -24.37
N ASP A 250 -9.90 -16.60 -25.28
CA ASP A 250 -8.97 -15.47 -25.36
C ASP A 250 -9.00 -14.60 -24.11
N PHE A 251 -10.20 -14.30 -23.59
CA PHE A 251 -10.30 -13.57 -22.33
C PHE A 251 -9.67 -14.35 -21.17
N LYS A 252 -9.95 -15.67 -21.07
CA LYS A 252 -9.35 -16.53 -20.03
C LYS A 252 -7.83 -16.60 -20.16
N ARG A 253 -7.29 -16.71 -21.37
CA ARG A 253 -5.85 -16.73 -21.68
C ARG A 253 -5.21 -15.39 -21.32
N ARG A 254 -5.79 -14.27 -21.74
CA ARG A 254 -5.33 -12.92 -21.39
C ARG A 254 -5.36 -12.68 -19.88
N ARG A 255 -6.43 -13.09 -19.19
CA ARG A 255 -6.52 -13.01 -17.72
C ARG A 255 -5.41 -13.81 -17.04
N SER A 256 -5.16 -15.03 -17.47
CA SER A 256 -4.06 -15.85 -16.95
C SER A 256 -2.70 -15.17 -17.18
N HIS A 257 -2.46 -14.63 -18.37
CA HIS A 257 -1.23 -13.92 -18.69
C HIS A 257 -1.03 -12.67 -17.82
N MET A 258 -2.08 -11.87 -17.63
CA MET A 258 -2.05 -10.71 -16.73
C MET A 258 -1.78 -11.11 -15.28
N GLN A 259 -2.41 -12.19 -14.79
CA GLN A 259 -2.16 -12.72 -13.45
C GLN A 259 -0.70 -13.19 -13.30
N SER A 260 -0.15 -13.92 -14.27
CA SER A 260 1.25 -14.33 -14.26
C SER A 260 2.20 -13.13 -14.25
N ARG A 261 1.92 -12.08 -15.04
CA ARG A 261 2.70 -10.82 -15.01
C ARG A 261 2.60 -10.11 -13.66
N ALA A 262 1.42 -10.05 -13.07
CA ALA A 262 1.20 -9.42 -11.76
C ALA A 262 1.95 -10.18 -10.66
N VAL A 263 1.81 -11.51 -10.60
CA VAL A 263 2.54 -12.36 -9.64
C VAL A 263 4.05 -12.23 -9.84
N ALA A 264 4.55 -12.27 -11.08
CA ALA A 264 5.97 -12.07 -11.36
C ALA A 264 6.44 -10.67 -10.92
N SER A 265 5.61 -9.64 -11.10
CA SER A 265 5.91 -8.30 -10.60
C SER A 265 5.93 -8.22 -9.08
N THR A 266 4.98 -8.86 -8.40
CA THR A 266 4.94 -8.95 -6.93
C THR A 266 6.13 -9.72 -6.38
N SER A 267 6.43 -10.92 -6.89
CA SER A 267 7.62 -11.68 -6.48
C SER A 267 8.92 -10.94 -6.78
N GLN A 268 9.00 -10.18 -7.88
CA GLN A 268 10.15 -9.30 -8.14
C GLN A 268 10.24 -8.11 -7.18
N LYS A 269 9.12 -7.65 -6.61
CA LYS A 269 9.12 -6.61 -5.57
C LYS A 269 9.53 -7.20 -4.22
N GLU A 270 8.93 -8.33 -3.83
CA GLU A 270 9.28 -9.08 -2.62
C GLU A 270 10.76 -9.51 -2.61
N ALA A 271 11.28 -10.01 -3.74
CA ALA A 271 12.70 -10.36 -3.86
C ALA A 271 13.65 -9.14 -3.83
N LYS A 272 13.17 -7.94 -4.20
CA LYS A 272 13.94 -6.68 -4.05
C LYS A 272 13.85 -6.11 -2.65
N GLU A 273 12.76 -6.37 -1.94
CA GLU A 273 12.52 -5.94 -0.56
C GLU A 273 13.30 -6.82 0.44
N GLY A 274 13.66 -8.05 0.06
CA GLY A 274 14.38 -8.99 0.92
C GLY A 274 13.47 -9.62 1.99
N ILE A 275 14.01 -10.52 2.82
CA ILE A 275 13.25 -11.17 3.90
C ILE A 275 12.91 -10.12 4.96
N THR A 276 11.66 -9.64 4.95
CA THR A 276 11.18 -8.58 5.84
C THR A 276 10.61 -9.12 7.15
N TYR A 277 10.25 -10.40 7.22
CA TYR A 277 9.71 -11.05 8.42
C TYR A 277 10.23 -12.49 8.59
N GLN A 278 11.26 -12.64 9.41
CA GLN A 278 11.57 -13.88 10.13
C GLN A 278 12.29 -13.50 11.43
N THR A 279 12.10 -14.29 12.48
CA THR A 279 12.77 -14.08 13.78
C THR A 279 14.29 -14.13 13.60
N SER A 280 15.02 -13.19 14.21
CA SER A 280 16.49 -13.13 14.23
C SER A 280 17.22 -12.78 12.92
N VAL A 281 16.54 -12.24 11.90
CA VAL A 281 17.17 -11.86 10.60
C VAL A 281 18.30 -10.83 10.76
N GLY A 282 18.26 -9.97 11.78
CA GLY A 282 19.31 -8.98 12.03
C GLY A 282 20.65 -9.56 12.51
N LEU A 283 20.72 -10.84 12.90
CA LEU A 283 21.91 -11.44 13.49
C LEU A 283 22.75 -12.28 12.51
N ASN A 284 22.23 -12.60 11.31
CA ASN A 284 22.87 -13.54 10.37
C ASN A 284 23.14 -12.93 8.98
N LEU A 285 23.36 -11.61 8.88
CA LEU A 285 23.81 -10.99 7.64
C LEU A 285 25.33 -11.19 7.48
N ASP A 286 25.72 -12.26 6.79
CA ASP A 286 27.09 -12.48 6.33
C ASP A 286 27.44 -11.47 5.20
N PRO A 287 28.42 -10.57 5.39
CA PRO A 287 28.80 -9.56 4.41
C PRO A 287 29.38 -10.11 3.09
N ASN A 288 29.69 -11.41 3.00
CA ASN A 288 30.52 -11.96 1.91
C ASN A 288 29.83 -12.99 0.99
N SER A 289 28.51 -13.09 0.96
CA SER A 289 27.83 -14.03 0.04
C SER A 289 27.76 -13.51 -1.40
N ASN A 290 28.87 -13.67 -2.13
CA ASN A 290 28.93 -13.56 -3.59
C ASN A 290 28.20 -14.74 -4.24
N VAL A 291 26.98 -14.51 -4.74
CA VAL A 291 26.29 -15.46 -5.63
C VAL A 291 26.45 -15.03 -7.08
N ASN A 292 27.39 -15.70 -7.76
CA ASN A 292 27.59 -15.66 -9.19
C ASN A 292 26.28 -15.94 -9.95
N THR A 293 25.80 -14.95 -10.71
CA THR A 293 24.72 -15.14 -11.69
C THR A 293 25.12 -14.49 -13.01
N THR A 294 25.39 -15.35 -14.00
CA THR A 294 25.44 -15.16 -15.46
C THR A 294 25.63 -13.75 -16.06
N LEU A 295 26.71 -13.65 -16.84
CA LEU A 295 27.15 -12.51 -17.66
C LEU A 295 26.01 -11.90 -18.51
N THR A 296 25.71 -10.62 -18.25
CA THR A 296 24.87 -9.74 -19.08
C THR A 296 25.58 -8.39 -19.28
N PRO A 297 25.19 -7.55 -20.27
CA PRO A 297 25.96 -6.41 -20.81
C PRO A 297 26.46 -5.34 -19.81
N ILE A 298 25.98 -5.38 -18.57
CA ILE A 298 26.21 -4.42 -17.49
C ILE A 298 27.64 -4.54 -16.90
N SER A 299 28.28 -5.71 -16.96
CA SER A 299 29.64 -5.91 -16.43
C SER A 299 30.69 -5.08 -17.18
N SER A 300 30.55 -4.96 -18.51
CA SER A 300 31.43 -4.14 -19.35
C SER A 300 31.37 -2.64 -19.03
N MET A 301 30.18 -2.13 -18.73
CA MET A 301 29.96 -0.72 -18.38
C MET A 301 30.53 -0.35 -17.01
N LYS A 302 30.42 -1.25 -16.01
CA LYS A 302 31.04 -1.05 -14.69
C LYS A 302 32.56 -0.93 -14.75
N ILE A 303 33.20 -1.71 -15.64
CA ILE A 303 34.64 -1.64 -15.88
C ILE A 303 35.03 -0.29 -16.50
N ASN A 304 34.25 0.22 -17.47
CA ASN A 304 34.49 1.54 -18.07
C ASN A 304 34.29 2.69 -17.06
N LEU A 305 33.31 2.60 -16.17
CA LEU A 305 33.07 3.61 -15.11
C LEU A 305 34.20 3.67 -14.08
N GLN A 306 34.78 2.52 -13.71
CA GLN A 306 35.94 2.44 -12.82
C GLN A 306 37.22 3.00 -13.45
N ARG A 307 37.31 2.98 -14.79
CA ARG A 307 38.44 3.50 -15.57
C ARG A 307 38.25 4.93 -16.05
N MET A 308 37.08 5.54 -15.82
CA MET A 308 36.79 6.91 -16.29
C MET A 308 37.66 7.93 -15.53
N PRO A 309 38.52 8.69 -16.23
CA PRO A 309 39.37 9.71 -15.63
C PRO A 309 38.58 10.81 -14.91
N ASP A 310 39.15 11.37 -13.84
CA ASP A 310 38.48 12.38 -13.01
C ASP A 310 38.21 13.70 -13.75
N ASN A 311 39.06 14.07 -14.72
CA ASN A 311 38.83 15.24 -15.59
C ASN A 311 37.58 15.06 -16.46
N VAL A 312 37.36 13.85 -17.00
CA VAL A 312 36.16 13.54 -17.79
C VAL A 312 34.91 13.55 -16.92
N PHE A 313 34.99 13.05 -15.68
CA PHE A 313 33.86 13.13 -14.75
C PHE A 313 33.53 14.57 -14.35
N LYS A 314 34.54 15.42 -14.11
CA LYS A 314 34.33 16.86 -13.88
C LYS A 314 33.68 17.56 -15.07
N GLU A 315 34.04 17.20 -16.31
CA GLU A 315 33.37 17.74 -17.49
C GLU A 315 31.88 17.34 -17.57
N ILE A 316 31.54 16.13 -17.14
CA ILE A 316 30.14 15.68 -17.03
C ILE A 316 29.41 16.49 -15.97
N GLU A 317 30.02 16.71 -14.79
CA GLU A 317 29.41 17.51 -13.73
C GLU A 317 29.25 18.98 -14.10
N ASN A 318 30.20 19.57 -14.84
CA ASN A 318 30.12 20.95 -15.31
C ASN A 318 29.01 21.18 -16.34
N LEU A 319 28.44 20.12 -16.94
CA LEU A 319 27.32 20.23 -17.88
C LEU A 319 25.97 20.43 -17.18
N VAL A 320 25.88 20.11 -15.89
CA VAL A 320 24.62 20.06 -15.13
C VAL A 320 24.72 20.92 -13.87
N PRO A 321 23.60 21.27 -13.22
CA PRO A 321 23.64 21.99 -11.95
C PRO A 321 24.47 21.24 -10.89
N PRO A 322 25.14 21.97 -9.98
CA PRO A 322 25.87 21.36 -8.87
C PRO A 322 24.94 20.50 -8.02
N HIS A 323 25.51 19.51 -7.33
CA HIS A 323 24.72 18.63 -6.48
C HIS A 323 24.03 19.43 -5.37
N THR A 324 22.71 19.33 -5.31
CA THR A 324 21.92 19.86 -4.21
C THR A 324 21.83 18.82 -3.10
N SER A 325 22.24 19.19 -1.88
CA SER A 325 21.99 18.39 -0.68
C SER A 325 20.74 18.93 0.04
N ARG A 326 19.94 18.01 0.61
CA ARG A 326 18.91 18.41 1.57
C ARG A 326 19.62 19.02 2.80
N PRO A 327 19.17 20.18 3.32
CA PRO A 327 19.71 20.74 4.55
C PRO A 327 19.74 19.69 5.65
N GLN A 328 20.87 19.56 6.35
CA GLN A 328 20.97 18.66 7.50
C GLN A 328 20.55 19.39 8.77
N ALA A 329 19.59 18.82 9.48
CA ALA A 329 19.18 19.34 10.77
C ALA A 329 20.27 19.07 11.80
N GLU A 330 20.68 20.11 12.53
CA GLU A 330 21.48 19.94 13.73
C GLU A 330 20.65 19.22 14.80
N LYS A 331 21.26 18.27 15.50
CA LYS A 331 20.58 17.61 16.61
C LYS A 331 20.45 18.58 17.77
N CYS A 332 19.23 19.06 18.03
CA CYS A 332 18.91 19.78 19.24
C CYS A 332 19.15 18.85 20.45
N GLN A 333 20.07 19.24 21.34
CA GLN A 333 20.30 18.55 22.61
C GLN A 333 19.50 19.23 23.71
N PHE A 334 18.95 18.43 24.62
CA PHE A 334 18.28 18.96 25.79
C PHE A 334 19.29 19.66 26.72
N ASN A 335 18.94 20.85 27.19
CA ASN A 335 19.75 21.63 28.13
C ASN A 335 18.95 21.89 29.41
N GLU A 336 19.42 21.34 30.54
CA GLU A 336 18.79 21.48 31.86
C GLU A 336 18.74 22.92 32.38
N MET A 337 19.59 23.79 31.85
CA MET A 337 19.62 25.22 32.21
C MET A 337 18.56 26.05 31.48
N LYS A 338 17.86 25.47 30.50
CA LYS A 338 16.83 26.16 29.72
C LYS A 338 15.43 25.74 30.16
N HIS A 339 14.51 26.69 30.13
CA HIS A 339 13.09 26.41 30.28
C HIS A 339 12.45 26.14 28.92
N TYR A 340 11.85 24.96 28.74
CA TYR A 340 11.20 24.60 27.48
C TYR A 340 9.70 24.94 27.51
N ASN A 341 9.33 25.93 26.69
CA ASN A 341 7.94 26.28 26.42
C ASN A 341 7.43 25.47 25.22
N PHE A 342 6.37 24.68 25.39
CA PHE A 342 5.81 23.87 24.31
C PHE A 342 4.49 24.44 23.83
N LEU A 343 4.39 24.66 22.53
CA LEU A 343 3.17 24.99 21.82
C LEU A 343 2.86 23.87 20.84
N VAL A 344 1.61 23.41 20.81
CA VAL A 344 1.15 22.35 19.91
C VAL A 344 0.34 23.00 18.80
N PHE A 345 0.69 22.78 17.54
CA PHE A 345 0.04 23.41 16.40
C PHE A 345 -0.28 22.42 15.27
N ASP A 346 -1.28 22.77 14.47
CA ASP A 346 -1.72 22.03 13.29
C ASP A 346 -2.38 23.00 12.29
N ILE A 347 -2.42 22.63 11.00
CA ILE A 347 -3.14 23.39 9.97
C ILE A 347 -4.04 22.49 9.12
N GLU A 348 -5.21 23.01 8.75
CA GLU A 348 -5.99 22.43 7.67
C GLU A 348 -5.76 23.18 6.37
N THR A 349 -5.82 22.47 5.24
CA THR A 349 -5.55 23.04 3.92
C THR A 349 -6.64 22.67 2.91
N ASN A 350 -6.75 23.47 1.84
CA ASN A 350 -7.75 23.25 0.80
C ASN A 350 -7.42 22.08 -0.14
N ALA A 351 -6.17 21.62 -0.16
CA ALA A 351 -5.68 20.60 -1.08
C ALA A 351 -4.44 19.91 -0.49
N MET A 352 -3.94 18.90 -1.19
CA MET A 352 -2.62 18.32 -0.88
C MET A 352 -1.54 18.91 -1.80
N GLY A 353 -0.29 18.87 -1.34
CA GLY A 353 0.87 19.29 -2.11
C GLY A 353 1.23 20.77 -1.96
N LYS A 354 2.21 21.22 -2.75
CA LYS A 354 2.90 22.51 -2.58
C LYS A 354 1.97 23.73 -2.70
N SER A 355 0.96 23.66 -3.56
CA SER A 355 0.04 24.77 -3.86
C SER A 355 -1.14 24.86 -2.89
N ALA A 356 -1.20 24.01 -1.86
CA ALA A 356 -2.29 24.05 -0.91
C ALA A 356 -2.27 25.35 -0.10
N GLU A 357 -3.44 25.91 0.13
CA GLU A 357 -3.70 27.13 0.91
C GLU A 357 -4.20 26.75 2.31
N VAL A 358 -3.78 27.51 3.32
CA VAL A 358 -4.22 27.32 4.71
C VAL A 358 -5.69 27.70 4.84
N CYS A 359 -6.50 26.80 5.40
CA CYS A 359 -7.93 27.00 5.65
C CYS A 359 -8.26 27.05 7.15
N GLN A 360 -7.41 26.49 7.99
CA GLN A 360 -7.50 26.62 9.44
C GLN A 360 -6.07 26.60 10.01
N ILE A 361 -5.82 27.42 11.01
CA ILE A 361 -4.62 27.33 11.84
C ILE A 361 -5.04 27.23 13.29
N ALA A 362 -4.46 26.27 14.02
CA ALA A 362 -4.71 26.10 15.44
C ALA A 362 -3.40 25.97 16.21
N VAL A 363 -3.38 26.51 17.42
CA VAL A 363 -2.26 26.36 18.37
C VAL A 363 -2.77 26.39 19.80
N THR A 364 -2.18 25.57 20.67
CA THR A 364 -2.45 25.56 22.11
C THR A 364 -1.17 25.48 22.92
N ASP A 365 -1.17 26.09 24.10
CA ASP A 365 -0.08 25.92 25.06
C ASP A 365 -0.11 24.55 25.75
N LYS A 366 0.98 24.22 26.46
CA LYS A 366 1.13 22.96 27.19
C LYS A 366 0.01 22.67 28.19
N SER A 367 -0.50 23.70 28.89
CA SER A 367 -1.59 23.51 29.86
C SER A 367 -2.94 23.32 29.17
N GLY A 368 -3.12 23.87 27.97
CA GLY A 368 -4.42 24.02 27.31
C GLY A 368 -5.21 25.19 27.87
N SER A 369 -4.55 26.14 28.54
CA SER A 369 -5.20 27.34 29.10
C SER A 369 -5.37 28.42 28.05
N ASN A 370 -4.44 28.48 27.10
CA ASN A 370 -4.50 29.38 25.95
C ASN A 370 -4.60 28.55 24.67
N THR A 371 -5.58 28.86 23.84
CA THR A 371 -5.81 28.20 22.56
C THR A 371 -6.27 29.21 21.52
N LEU A 372 -5.69 29.14 20.33
CA LEU A 372 -6.09 29.89 19.15
C LEU A 372 -6.57 28.91 18.08
N SER A 373 -7.71 29.19 17.45
CA SER A 373 -8.15 28.53 16.21
C SER A 373 -8.77 29.58 15.30
N GLN A 374 -8.28 29.69 14.07
CA GLN A 374 -8.75 30.65 13.09
C GLN A 374 -9.02 29.93 11.78
N TYR A 375 -10.21 30.11 11.21
CA TYR A 375 -10.52 29.69 9.85
C TYR A 375 -10.15 30.79 8.87
N ILE A 376 -9.61 30.40 7.73
CA ILE A 376 -9.12 31.27 6.66
C ILE A 376 -9.87 30.88 5.38
N LEU A 377 -10.38 31.87 4.66
CA LEU A 377 -11.03 31.63 3.37
C LEU A 377 -9.95 31.49 2.28
N PRO A 378 -9.76 30.31 1.66
CA PRO A 378 -8.78 30.14 0.60
C PRO A 378 -9.25 30.84 -0.69
N THR A 379 -8.30 31.20 -1.56
CA THR A 379 -8.63 31.83 -2.84
C THR A 379 -9.20 30.82 -3.84
N THR A 380 -8.74 29.57 -3.77
CA THR A 380 -9.21 28.45 -4.58
C THR A 380 -10.13 27.51 -3.81
N ASP A 381 -10.99 26.80 -4.54
CA ASP A 381 -11.96 25.88 -3.95
C ASP A 381 -11.25 24.71 -3.21
N ILE A 382 -11.97 24.07 -2.29
CA ILE A 382 -11.46 22.89 -1.59
C ILE A 382 -11.45 21.69 -2.57
N ASP A 383 -10.27 21.08 -2.75
CA ASP A 383 -10.12 19.85 -3.51
C ASP A 383 -11.04 18.74 -2.97
N PHE A 384 -11.55 17.90 -3.88
CA PHE A 384 -12.47 16.83 -3.53
C PHE A 384 -11.93 15.89 -2.43
N HIS A 385 -10.63 15.57 -2.44
CA HIS A 385 -10.04 14.72 -1.43
C HIS A 385 -9.84 15.43 -0.10
N ALA A 386 -9.45 16.71 -0.11
CA ALA A 386 -9.35 17.52 1.10
C ALA A 386 -10.73 17.70 1.76
N SER A 387 -11.74 18.07 0.99
CA SER A 387 -13.12 18.24 1.48
C SER A 387 -13.69 16.96 2.11
N LYS A 388 -13.35 15.79 1.56
CA LYS A 388 -13.76 14.50 2.13
C LYS A 388 -13.18 14.27 3.54
N VAL A 389 -12.00 14.82 3.79
CA VAL A 389 -11.21 14.61 5.01
C VAL A 389 -11.62 15.63 6.07
N ASN A 390 -11.39 16.92 5.83
CA ASN A 390 -11.65 18.00 6.81
C ASN A 390 -13.06 18.58 6.80
N LYS A 391 -13.92 18.11 5.88
CA LYS A 391 -15.32 18.55 5.73
C LYS A 391 -15.49 20.02 5.36
N LEU A 392 -14.42 20.68 4.90
CA LEU A 392 -14.47 22.04 4.41
C LEU A 392 -14.99 22.11 2.98
N GLN A 393 -15.75 23.16 2.67
CA GLN A 393 -16.25 23.48 1.34
C GLN A 393 -16.27 25.00 1.15
N VAL A 394 -15.84 25.48 -0.01
CA VAL A 394 -16.07 26.87 -0.41
C VAL A 394 -17.35 26.90 -1.25
N VAL A 395 -18.27 27.80 -0.91
CA VAL A 395 -19.50 28.02 -1.68
C VAL A 395 -19.71 29.51 -1.94
N ASN A 396 -20.43 29.83 -3.02
CA ASN A 396 -20.90 31.19 -3.26
C ASN A 396 -22.28 31.38 -2.63
N ALA A 397 -22.37 32.14 -1.55
CA ALA A 397 -23.61 32.55 -0.90
C ALA A 397 -23.84 34.04 -1.16
N ASN A 398 -24.95 34.40 -1.79
CA ASN A 398 -25.30 35.81 -2.10
C ASN A 398 -24.20 36.58 -2.85
N GLY A 399 -23.48 35.92 -3.76
CA GLY A 399 -22.39 36.53 -4.53
C GLY A 399 -21.06 36.67 -3.78
N GLN A 400 -20.96 36.18 -2.54
CA GLN A 400 -19.72 36.16 -1.77
C GLN A 400 -19.25 34.72 -1.54
N LYS A 401 -17.93 34.49 -1.62
CA LYS A 401 -17.33 33.21 -1.23
C LYS A 401 -17.38 33.08 0.28
N VAL A 402 -17.86 31.94 0.76
CA VAL A 402 -17.91 31.59 2.18
C VAL A 402 -17.37 30.19 2.41
N LEU A 403 -16.76 29.96 3.58
CA LEU A 403 -16.27 28.65 3.98
C LEU A 403 -17.35 27.95 4.82
N LEU A 404 -17.69 26.73 4.42
CA LEU A 404 -18.58 25.83 5.17
C LEU A 404 -17.76 24.70 5.79
N LYS A 405 -18.18 24.24 6.96
CA LYS A 405 -17.78 22.94 7.52
C LYS A 405 -19.01 22.10 7.82
N SER A 406 -19.10 20.93 7.21
CA SER A 406 -20.28 20.04 7.34
C SER A 406 -21.61 20.75 7.05
N GLY A 407 -21.60 21.72 6.12
CA GLY A 407 -22.78 22.51 5.72
C GLY A 407 -23.07 23.74 6.58
N GLN A 408 -22.31 24.00 7.65
CA GLN A 408 -22.44 25.20 8.48
C GLN A 408 -21.42 26.26 8.07
N MET A 409 -21.87 27.52 7.98
CA MET A 409 -20.98 28.66 7.69
C MET A 409 -20.02 28.92 8.84
N LEU A 410 -18.74 29.05 8.49
CA LEU A 410 -17.68 29.36 9.42
C LEU A 410 -17.30 30.85 9.34
N PRO A 411 -17.05 31.52 10.48
CA PRO A 411 -16.42 32.82 10.46
C PRO A 411 -14.96 32.68 9.99
N THR A 412 -14.60 33.38 8.94
CA THR A 412 -13.24 33.37 8.38
C THR A 412 -12.57 34.72 8.56
N VAL A 413 -11.25 34.72 8.70
CA VAL A 413 -10.41 35.92 8.61
C VAL A 413 -9.49 35.84 7.39
N GLU A 414 -8.94 36.99 7.01
CA GLU A 414 -7.85 37.03 6.03
C GLU A 414 -6.61 36.31 6.56
N LEU A 415 -5.84 35.68 5.67
CA LEU A 415 -4.65 34.91 6.05
C LEU A 415 -3.67 35.73 6.89
N HIS A 416 -3.37 36.98 6.49
CA HIS A 416 -2.44 37.84 7.22
C HIS A 416 -2.92 38.11 8.66
N VAL A 417 -4.23 38.31 8.87
CA VAL A 417 -4.82 38.51 10.21
C VAL A 417 -4.66 37.24 11.06
N ALA A 418 -4.86 36.06 10.47
CA ALA A 418 -4.64 34.80 11.19
C ALA A 418 -3.17 34.62 11.59
N LEU A 419 -2.23 34.97 10.70
CA LEU A 419 -0.79 34.90 10.96
C LEU A 419 -0.35 35.90 12.03
N ASP A 420 -0.84 37.14 11.98
CA ASP A 420 -0.55 38.15 13.01
C ASP A 420 -1.04 37.68 14.38
N ARG A 421 -2.28 37.17 14.46
CA ARG A 421 -2.84 36.58 15.69
C ARG A 421 -2.03 35.38 16.19
N PHE A 422 -1.54 34.55 15.27
CA PHE A 422 -0.67 33.42 15.61
C PHE A 422 0.66 33.90 16.20
N LEU A 423 1.31 34.91 15.59
CA LEU A 423 2.54 35.50 16.13
C LEU A 423 2.31 36.13 17.49
N THR A 424 1.22 36.90 17.67
CA THR A 424 0.85 37.48 18.96
C THR A 424 0.69 36.39 20.02
N PHE A 425 -0.03 35.32 19.70
CA PHE A 425 -0.18 34.17 20.60
C PHE A 425 1.18 33.57 21.00
N VAL A 426 2.07 33.32 20.04
CA VAL A 426 3.41 32.78 20.31
C VAL A 426 4.20 33.74 21.23
N SER A 427 4.24 35.02 20.91
CA SER A 427 4.95 36.04 21.71
C SER A 427 4.41 36.13 23.14
N GLU A 428 3.09 36.18 23.32
CA GLU A 428 2.46 36.25 24.64
C GLU A 428 2.77 35.01 25.49
N THR A 429 2.74 33.80 24.91
CA THR A 429 3.11 32.59 25.65
C THR A 429 4.60 32.57 26.05
N ILE A 430 5.48 33.15 25.23
CA ILE A 430 6.90 33.30 25.54
C ILE A 430 7.08 34.27 26.71
N ASP A 431 6.41 35.42 26.67
CA ASP A 431 6.49 36.42 27.75
C ASP A 431 5.94 35.86 29.07
N GLN A 432 4.84 35.10 29.01
CA GLN A 432 4.31 34.37 30.16
C GLN A 432 5.28 33.32 30.70
N ALA A 433 6.02 32.62 29.83
CA ALA A 433 7.04 31.66 30.25
C ALA A 433 8.22 32.38 30.91
N LYS A 434 8.70 33.49 30.33
CA LYS A 434 9.78 34.32 30.89
C LYS A 434 9.42 34.90 32.26
N ALA A 435 8.15 35.27 32.46
CA ALA A 435 7.69 35.75 33.77
C ALA A 435 7.73 34.67 34.87
N LYS A 436 7.76 33.38 34.51
CA LYS A 436 7.70 32.24 35.46
C LYS A 436 9.07 31.65 35.78
N THR A 437 10.13 32.06 35.10
CA THR A 437 11.46 31.43 35.24
C THR A 437 12.59 32.44 35.02
N GLN A 438 13.70 32.23 35.71
CA GLN A 438 14.95 32.98 35.49
C GLN A 438 15.85 32.32 34.43
N GLN A 439 15.46 31.15 33.92
CA GLN A 439 16.16 30.44 32.86
C GLN A 439 15.81 31.02 31.49
N ASP A 440 16.73 30.88 30.53
CA ASP A 440 16.43 31.18 29.14
C ASP A 440 15.27 30.32 28.64
N VAL A 441 14.26 30.97 28.06
CA VAL A 441 13.08 30.30 27.49
C VAL A 441 13.39 29.86 26.07
N HIS A 442 13.16 28.58 25.80
CA HIS A 442 13.29 27.98 24.48
C HIS A 442 11.94 27.43 24.05
N THR A 443 11.41 27.93 22.93
CA THR A 443 10.04 27.61 22.52
C THR A 443 10.02 26.59 21.39
N ILE A 444 9.30 25.50 21.61
CA ILE A 444 9.13 24.41 20.64
C ILE A 444 7.68 24.41 20.17
N LEU A 445 7.48 24.72 18.89
CA LEU A 445 6.24 24.49 18.15
C LEU A 445 6.26 23.06 17.62
N ILE A 446 5.49 22.18 18.25
CA ILE A 446 5.41 20.76 17.89
C ILE A 446 4.08 20.44 17.23
N GLY A 447 4.12 19.67 16.14
CA GLY A 447 2.93 19.09 15.51
C GLY A 447 3.13 17.62 15.16
N HIS A 448 2.12 16.99 14.56
CA HIS A 448 2.23 15.61 14.10
C HIS A 448 2.41 15.55 12.58
N ASN A 449 3.53 14.98 12.10
CA ASN A 449 3.87 14.90 10.67
C ASN A 449 4.07 16.27 9.98
N VAL A 450 4.31 17.32 10.77
CA VAL A 450 4.32 18.71 10.29
C VAL A 450 5.57 19.08 9.49
N SER A 451 6.67 18.33 9.63
CA SER A 451 7.96 18.67 9.02
C SER A 451 7.95 18.64 7.49
N ILE A 452 7.06 17.85 6.89
CA ILE A 452 7.03 17.61 5.44
C ILE A 452 5.91 18.37 4.71
N PHE A 453 4.91 18.86 5.43
CA PHE A 453 3.73 19.48 4.83
C PHE A 453 3.36 20.79 5.53
N ASP A 454 2.93 20.74 6.78
CA ASP A 454 2.39 21.86 7.53
C ASP A 454 3.38 23.01 7.69
N VAL A 455 4.59 22.74 8.17
CA VAL A 455 5.65 23.75 8.33
C VAL A 455 6.03 24.37 6.98
N PRO A 456 6.32 23.59 5.91
CA PRO A 456 6.55 24.16 4.59
C PRO A 456 5.38 24.97 4.04
N ILE A 457 4.12 24.58 4.28
CA ILE A 457 2.94 25.31 3.79
C ILE A 457 2.77 26.61 4.55
N LEU A 458 2.87 26.58 5.87
CA LEU A 458 2.80 27.77 6.73
C LEU A 458 3.87 28.80 6.34
N LEU A 459 5.14 28.39 6.28
CA LEU A 459 6.24 29.31 5.96
C LEU A 459 6.15 29.87 4.54
N ARG A 460 5.65 29.08 3.57
CA ARG A 460 5.49 29.53 2.18
C ARG A 460 4.47 30.64 2.06
N HIS A 461 3.36 30.52 2.77
CA HIS A 461 2.26 31.50 2.75
C HIS A 461 2.51 32.70 3.66
N ALA A 462 3.22 32.50 4.77
CA ALA A 462 3.51 33.57 5.71
C ALA A 462 4.70 34.46 5.31
N GLY A 463 5.63 33.92 4.51
CA GLY A 463 6.74 34.68 3.93
C GLY A 463 7.90 34.95 4.90
N GLU A 464 8.93 35.64 4.40
CA GLU A 464 10.20 35.82 5.13
C GLU A 464 10.07 36.67 6.38
N GLN A 465 9.19 37.69 6.40
CA GLN A 465 8.97 38.53 7.59
C GLN A 465 8.44 37.74 8.79
N PHE A 466 7.46 36.86 8.56
CA PHE A 466 6.93 35.97 9.58
C PHE A 466 8.02 35.01 10.11
N ALA A 467 8.81 34.43 9.21
CA ALA A 467 9.92 33.56 9.58
C ALA A 467 11.00 34.30 10.39
N SER A 468 11.38 35.51 9.98
CA SER A 468 12.32 36.36 10.73
C SER A 468 11.80 36.72 12.12
N HIS A 469 10.50 36.98 12.25
CA HIS A 469 9.88 37.25 13.55
C HIS A 469 9.97 36.03 14.48
N LEU A 470 9.53 34.85 14.03
CA LEU A 470 9.67 33.61 14.81
C LEU A 470 11.13 33.32 15.17
N GLN A 471 12.06 33.56 14.24
CA GLN A 471 13.48 33.38 14.50
C GLN A 471 14.00 34.33 15.59
N SER A 472 13.55 35.59 15.61
CA SER A 472 13.90 36.56 16.65
C SER A 472 13.41 36.17 18.05
N LEU A 473 12.37 35.33 18.11
CA LEU A 473 11.79 34.79 19.33
C LEU A 473 12.43 33.46 19.80
N ASP A 474 13.50 33.00 19.14
CA ASP A 474 14.13 31.68 19.37
C ASP A 474 13.12 30.51 19.33
N VAL A 475 12.25 30.53 18.31
CA VAL A 475 11.27 29.47 18.05
C VAL A 475 11.89 28.34 17.24
N TRP A 476 11.52 27.11 17.59
CA TRP A 476 11.94 25.88 16.93
C TRP A 476 10.72 25.04 16.52
N PHE A 477 10.76 24.46 15.32
CA PHE A 477 9.74 23.54 14.85
C PHE A 477 10.12 22.10 15.18
N ALA A 478 9.18 21.30 15.67
CA ALA A 478 9.40 19.89 15.98
C ALA A 478 8.29 18.99 15.40
N ASP A 479 8.64 17.75 15.10
CA ASP A 479 7.73 16.74 14.59
C ASP A 479 7.62 15.59 15.59
N SER A 480 6.41 15.23 15.98
CA SER A 480 6.19 14.14 16.93
C SER A 480 6.39 12.73 16.33
N ILE A 481 6.44 12.57 15.00
CA ILE A 481 6.66 11.25 14.37
C ILE A 481 7.99 10.61 14.80
N PRO A 482 9.16 11.30 14.70
CA PRO A 482 10.43 10.80 15.21
C PRO A 482 10.36 10.33 16.66
N LEU A 483 9.62 11.05 17.51
CA LEU A 483 9.45 10.72 18.93
C LEU A 483 8.78 9.35 19.07
N PHE A 484 7.64 9.14 18.44
CA PHE A 484 6.92 7.87 18.53
C PHE A 484 7.68 6.71 17.85
N LYS A 485 8.40 6.96 16.75
CA LYS A 485 9.30 5.96 16.14
C LYS A 485 10.37 5.49 17.13
N ASN A 486 10.98 6.42 17.85
CA ASN A 486 12.01 6.10 18.84
C ASN A 486 11.42 5.37 20.05
N LEU A 487 10.24 5.77 20.53
CA LEU A 487 9.53 5.06 21.60
C LEU A 487 9.17 3.62 21.19
N THR A 488 8.68 3.41 19.96
CA THR A 488 8.42 2.06 19.42
C THR A 488 9.71 1.24 19.33
N LYS A 489 10.80 1.82 18.81
CA LYS A 489 12.10 1.15 18.69
C LYS A 489 12.70 0.79 20.05
N ALA A 490 12.50 1.64 21.06
CA ALA A 490 12.93 1.43 22.44
C ALA A 490 11.99 0.50 23.23
N GLU A 491 11.01 -0.11 22.56
CA GLU A 491 9.99 -0.96 23.15
C GLU A 491 9.23 -0.34 24.34
N TYR A 492 8.95 0.96 24.30
CA TYR A 492 8.41 1.69 25.44
C TYR A 492 7.07 1.08 25.94
N PRO A 493 7.01 0.52 27.17
CA PRO A 493 5.90 -0.33 27.59
C PRO A 493 4.54 0.38 27.60
N LEU A 494 4.51 1.66 27.96
CA LEU A 494 3.28 2.44 28.10
C LEU A 494 2.65 2.83 26.76
N LEU A 495 3.36 2.61 25.64
CA LEU A 495 2.87 2.78 24.28
C LEU A 495 2.32 1.47 23.68
N LYS A 496 2.54 0.30 24.32
CA LYS A 496 2.04 -0.99 23.82
C LYS A 496 0.53 -1.10 24.03
N ASN A 497 -0.15 -1.68 23.05
CA ASN A 497 -1.54 -2.11 23.12
C ASN A 497 -1.69 -3.29 24.12
N GLY A 498 -2.93 -3.61 24.50
CA GLY A 498 -3.21 -4.73 25.40
C GLY A 498 -2.75 -6.11 24.88
N ASP A 499 -2.56 -6.26 23.58
CA ASP A 499 -2.02 -7.47 22.93
C ASP A 499 -0.49 -7.48 22.79
N GLY A 500 0.21 -6.46 23.32
CA GLY A 500 1.66 -6.29 23.23
C GLY A 500 2.17 -5.68 21.93
N SER A 501 1.29 -5.39 20.95
CA SER A 501 1.65 -4.71 19.70
C SER A 501 1.81 -3.19 19.89
N PHE A 502 2.45 -2.51 18.93
CA PHE A 502 2.51 -1.05 18.91
C PHE A 502 1.40 -0.47 18.02
N PRO A 503 0.79 0.67 18.39
CA PRO A 503 -0.12 1.37 17.50
C PRO A 503 0.61 1.84 16.24
N LYS A 504 -0.15 2.07 15.18
CA LYS A 504 0.37 2.78 14.01
C LYS A 504 0.79 4.19 14.44
N ILE A 505 1.83 4.73 13.82
CA ILE A 505 2.44 6.02 14.21
C ILE A 505 1.60 7.23 13.75
N ASN A 506 0.39 7.04 13.23
CA ASN A 506 -0.52 8.16 12.98
C ASN A 506 -1.21 8.58 14.29
N GLN A 507 -1.56 9.87 14.39
CA GLN A 507 -2.12 10.46 15.59
C GLN A 507 -3.36 9.74 16.12
N SER A 508 -4.33 9.42 15.25
CA SER A 508 -5.57 8.73 15.67
C SER A 508 -5.30 7.37 16.31
N SER A 509 -4.40 6.58 15.72
CA SER A 509 -4.03 5.26 16.28
C SER A 509 -3.28 5.38 17.61
N ILE A 510 -2.44 6.40 17.77
CA ILE A 510 -1.75 6.66 19.05
C ILE A 510 -2.77 7.09 20.12
N TYR A 511 -3.68 8.01 19.75
CA TYR A 511 -4.73 8.50 20.65
C TYR A 511 -5.63 7.36 21.14
N GLU A 512 -6.16 6.55 20.21
CA GLU A 512 -7.02 5.40 20.52
C GLU A 512 -6.32 4.39 21.43
N SER A 513 -5.04 4.11 21.19
CA SER A 513 -4.24 3.21 22.04
C SER A 513 -4.04 3.74 23.47
N LEU A 514 -3.88 5.05 23.62
CA LEU A 514 -3.60 5.67 24.91
C LEU A 514 -4.84 5.90 25.77
N PHE A 515 -5.97 6.24 25.13
CA PHE A 515 -7.18 6.70 25.80
C PHE A 515 -8.40 5.80 25.59
N ASN A 516 -8.35 4.85 24.65
CA ASN A 516 -9.47 3.96 24.28
C ASN A 516 -10.71 4.74 23.81
N GLU A 517 -10.49 5.82 23.08
CA GLU A 517 -11.49 6.72 22.51
C GLU A 517 -10.98 7.27 21.16
N SER A 518 -11.89 7.75 20.33
CA SER A 518 -11.57 8.47 19.10
C SER A 518 -11.82 9.97 19.28
N PHE A 519 -11.07 10.81 18.56
CA PHE A 519 -11.34 12.24 18.47
C PHE A 519 -11.71 12.63 17.03
N LEU A 520 -12.23 13.83 16.83
CA LEU A 520 -12.64 14.35 15.52
C LEU A 520 -11.42 14.80 14.70
N ALA A 521 -10.61 13.84 14.25
CA ALA A 521 -9.44 14.10 13.40
C ALA A 521 -9.82 14.83 12.11
N HIS A 522 -8.86 15.58 11.56
CA HIS A 522 -9.03 16.46 10.41
C HIS A 522 -9.81 17.74 10.72
N ASP A 523 -9.56 18.26 11.91
CA ASP A 523 -9.84 19.62 12.32
C ASP A 523 -8.64 20.08 13.14
N ALA A 524 -8.01 21.19 12.73
CA ALA A 524 -6.76 21.61 13.33
C ALA A 524 -6.87 21.82 14.85
N LEU A 525 -8.02 22.30 15.37
CA LEU A 525 -8.22 22.48 16.80
C LEU A 525 -8.30 21.14 17.54
N GLU A 526 -9.08 20.20 17.02
CA GLU A 526 -9.21 18.87 17.60
C GLU A 526 -7.90 18.09 17.53
N ASP A 527 -7.14 18.23 16.44
CA ASP A 527 -5.82 17.64 16.25
C ASP A 527 -4.80 18.22 17.25
N VAL A 528 -4.76 19.54 17.49
CA VAL A 528 -3.85 20.10 18.51
C VAL A 528 -4.24 19.68 19.93
N ILE A 529 -5.53 19.63 20.25
CA ILE A 529 -6.02 19.19 21.57
C ILE A 529 -5.64 17.72 21.80
N ALA A 530 -5.84 16.87 20.79
CA ALA A 530 -5.50 15.47 20.86
C ALA A 530 -3.99 15.26 21.03
N LEU A 531 -3.15 15.93 20.23
CA LEU A 531 -1.69 15.81 20.34
C LEU A 531 -1.16 16.36 21.67
N LYS A 532 -1.69 17.49 22.16
CA LYS A 532 -1.37 18.03 23.49
C LYS A 532 -1.65 16.99 24.57
N ARG A 533 -2.81 16.35 24.52
CA ARG A 533 -3.20 15.31 25.48
C ARG A 533 -2.28 14.10 25.40
N ILE A 534 -1.90 13.65 24.20
CA ILE A 534 -0.93 12.56 24.00
C ILE A 534 0.41 12.91 24.65
N LEU A 535 0.95 14.10 24.39
CA LEU A 535 2.29 14.49 24.83
C LEU A 535 2.38 14.79 26.33
N PHE A 536 1.37 15.46 26.89
CA PHE A 536 1.48 16.09 28.22
C PHE A 536 0.46 15.59 29.24
N SER A 537 -0.57 14.85 28.82
CA SER A 537 -1.66 14.40 29.72
C SER A 537 -1.98 12.91 29.57
N SER A 538 -1.12 12.14 28.92
CA SER A 538 -1.30 10.70 28.73
C SER A 538 -0.58 9.88 29.79
N LYS A 539 -0.88 8.58 29.81
CA LYS A 539 -0.15 7.59 30.62
C LYS A 539 1.34 7.50 30.26
N LEU A 540 1.79 8.04 29.12
CA LEU A 540 3.19 7.97 28.69
C LEU A 540 4.15 8.71 29.62
N LYS A 541 3.68 9.76 30.33
CA LYS A 541 4.49 10.58 31.26
C LYS A 541 5.87 10.95 30.67
N LEU A 542 5.90 11.41 29.42
CA LEU A 542 7.12 11.69 28.70
C LEU A 542 7.91 12.83 29.36
N PRO A 543 9.18 12.62 29.77
CA PRO A 543 10.02 13.70 30.26
C PRO A 543 10.29 14.74 29.16
N THR A 544 10.42 16.02 29.54
CA THR A 544 10.78 17.10 28.60
C THR A 544 11.99 16.73 27.75
N LYS A 545 13.05 16.20 28.37
CA LYS A 545 14.25 15.70 27.69
C LYS A 545 13.92 14.72 26.56
N SER A 546 13.04 13.75 26.83
CA SER A 546 12.64 12.76 25.83
C SER A 546 11.91 13.40 24.65
N ILE A 547 11.01 14.36 24.91
CA ILE A 547 10.31 15.07 23.84
C ILE A 547 11.31 15.88 22.99
N VAL A 548 12.20 16.67 23.61
CA VAL A 548 13.18 17.51 22.91
C VAL A 548 14.13 16.66 22.06
N GLU A 549 14.77 15.64 22.65
CA GLU A 549 15.80 14.86 21.96
C GLU A 549 15.23 13.96 20.86
N ASN A 550 13.95 13.58 20.95
CA ASN A 550 13.35 12.62 20.03
C ASN A 550 12.34 13.21 19.05
N SER A 551 11.92 14.48 19.18
CA SER A 551 11.02 15.15 18.21
C SER A 551 11.75 15.91 17.10
N CYS A 552 13.08 15.78 17.04
CA CYS A 552 13.95 16.46 16.07
C CYS A 552 13.64 17.96 15.87
N PRO A 553 13.70 18.81 16.92
CA PRO A 553 13.52 20.24 16.77
C PRO A 553 14.52 20.85 15.78
N VAL A 554 14.06 21.75 14.93
CA VAL A 554 14.86 22.50 13.96
C VAL A 554 14.60 24.00 14.09
N SER A 555 15.63 24.82 13.85
CA SER A 555 15.47 26.27 13.85
C SER A 555 14.57 26.74 12.69
N VAL A 556 13.96 27.91 12.83
CA VAL A 556 13.15 28.51 11.76
C VAL A 556 13.95 28.67 10.46
N ARG A 557 15.22 29.09 10.55
CA ARG A 557 16.12 29.18 9.40
C ARG A 557 16.26 27.84 8.68
N HIS A 558 16.50 26.77 9.43
CA HIS A 558 16.60 25.44 8.85
C HIS A 558 15.28 25.01 8.18
N ALA A 559 14.13 25.28 8.81
CA ALA A 559 12.82 24.97 8.24
C ALA A 559 12.57 25.75 6.92
N VAL A 560 12.97 27.02 6.84
CA VAL A 560 12.91 27.82 5.60
C VAL A 560 13.83 27.23 4.52
N ASP A 561 15.05 26.85 4.86
CA ASP A 561 16.00 26.25 3.93
C ASP A 561 15.48 24.89 3.40
N ASP A 562 14.90 24.06 4.27
CA ASP A 562 14.30 22.78 3.87
C ASP A 562 13.05 22.98 3.00
N MET A 563 12.21 23.97 3.30
CA MET A 563 11.09 24.37 2.44
C MET A 563 11.58 24.78 1.04
N LYS A 564 12.61 25.64 0.96
CA LYS A 564 13.21 26.08 -0.32
C LYS A 564 13.77 24.88 -1.10
N TYR A 565 14.41 23.93 -0.42
CA TYR A 565 14.87 22.66 -1.01
C TYR A 565 13.71 21.80 -1.54
N LEU A 566 12.65 21.60 -0.76
CA LEU A 566 11.47 20.82 -1.16
C LEU A 566 10.77 21.44 -2.37
N ASP A 567 10.71 22.78 -2.43
CA ASP A 567 10.14 23.54 -3.54
C ASP A 567 10.94 23.39 -4.83
N HIS A 568 12.26 23.52 -4.73
CA HIS A 568 13.16 23.30 -5.86
C HIS A 568 13.05 21.87 -6.39
N ARG A 569 13.10 20.88 -5.49
CA ARG A 569 12.93 19.46 -5.83
C ARG A 569 11.59 19.20 -6.52
N HIS A 570 10.50 19.78 -6.03
CA HIS A 570 9.18 19.63 -6.64
C HIS A 570 9.15 20.16 -8.08
N ASN A 571 9.70 21.36 -8.31
CA ASN A 571 9.78 21.95 -9.65
C ASN A 571 10.56 21.04 -10.62
N LEU A 572 11.67 20.45 -10.16
CA LEU A 572 12.46 19.51 -10.97
C LEU A 572 11.68 18.22 -11.28
N VAL A 573 10.91 17.67 -10.33
CA VAL A 573 10.08 16.46 -10.55
C VAL A 573 9.10 16.66 -11.72
N GLN A 574 8.56 17.87 -11.91
CA GLN A 574 7.63 18.15 -13.01
C GLN A 574 8.27 17.95 -14.39
N SER A 575 9.58 18.17 -14.54
CA SER A 575 10.28 17.98 -15.83
C SER A 575 10.27 16.53 -16.35
N PHE A 576 9.98 15.57 -15.47
CA PHE A 576 9.95 14.13 -15.78
C PHE A 576 8.55 13.60 -16.15
N GLN A 577 7.49 14.39 -15.92
CA GLN A 577 6.10 14.00 -16.22
C GLN A 577 5.91 13.77 -17.72
N GLY A 578 5.20 12.70 -18.10
CA GLY A 578 4.98 12.35 -19.50
C GLY A 578 6.18 11.67 -20.16
N LYS A 579 7.29 11.49 -19.43
CA LYS A 579 8.57 10.99 -19.96
C LYS A 579 9.03 9.77 -19.16
N LEU A 580 10.05 9.93 -18.31
CA LEU A 580 10.54 8.88 -17.40
C LEU A 580 9.53 8.53 -16.31
N PHE A 581 8.56 9.40 -16.04
CA PHE A 581 7.54 9.23 -15.03
C PHE A 581 6.18 9.69 -15.52
N ASN A 582 5.15 8.89 -15.22
CA ASN A 582 3.78 9.14 -15.61
C ASN A 582 2.85 9.02 -14.40
N THR A 583 2.05 10.05 -14.16
CA THR A 583 0.99 10.05 -13.14
C THR A 583 -0.27 9.30 -13.60
N ASN A 584 -0.45 9.11 -14.91
CA ASN A 584 -1.60 8.41 -15.47
C ASN A 584 -1.37 6.89 -15.51
N ALA A 585 -2.31 6.12 -14.94
CA ALA A 585 -2.28 4.65 -14.90
C ALA A 585 -2.27 3.97 -16.28
N HIS A 586 -2.62 4.70 -17.34
CA HIS A 586 -2.67 4.18 -18.71
C HIS A 586 -1.30 4.05 -19.39
N ASN A 587 -0.25 4.74 -18.89
CA ASN A 587 1.10 4.64 -19.44
C ASN A 587 2.10 4.25 -18.33
N PRO A 588 2.76 3.08 -18.41
CA PRO A 588 3.68 2.66 -17.36
C PRO A 588 4.86 3.65 -17.23
N SER A 589 5.19 4.04 -15.99
CA SER A 589 6.39 4.83 -15.72
C SER A 589 7.65 3.99 -15.91
N VAL A 590 8.70 4.57 -16.50
CA VAL A 590 10.02 3.93 -16.66
C VAL A 590 10.69 3.74 -15.30
N ILE A 591 10.60 4.75 -14.44
CA ILE A 591 11.11 4.74 -13.06
C ILE A 591 10.02 5.12 -12.06
N THR A 592 10.20 4.73 -10.80
CA THR A 592 9.22 5.02 -9.74
C THR A 592 9.24 6.50 -9.34
N LYS A 593 8.14 7.01 -8.78
CA LYS A 593 8.05 8.38 -8.22
C LYS A 593 9.22 8.67 -7.26
N GLY A 594 9.50 7.75 -6.33
CA GLY A 594 10.60 7.91 -5.38
C GLY A 594 11.98 7.98 -6.03
N MET A 595 12.18 7.35 -7.21
CA MET A 595 13.44 7.48 -7.94
C MET A 595 13.55 8.84 -8.64
N VAL A 596 12.47 9.34 -9.23
CA VAL A 596 12.41 10.70 -9.78
C VAL A 596 12.70 11.73 -8.69
N GLU A 597 12.09 11.57 -7.51
CA GLU A 597 12.31 12.45 -6.37
C GLU A 597 13.76 12.42 -5.88
N LYS A 598 14.47 11.29 -5.99
CA LYS A 598 15.91 11.20 -5.72
C LYS A 598 16.75 11.92 -6.77
N ILE A 599 16.44 11.77 -8.05
CA ILE A 599 17.13 12.48 -9.13
C ILE A 599 16.94 14.00 -8.97
N ALA A 600 15.69 14.44 -8.83
CA ALA A 600 15.33 15.83 -8.59
C ALA A 600 15.95 16.36 -7.29
N GLY A 601 15.98 15.55 -6.23
CA GLY A 601 16.62 15.91 -4.96
C GLY A 601 18.12 16.13 -5.07
N SER A 602 18.77 15.56 -6.08
CA SER A 602 20.20 15.79 -6.39
C SER A 602 20.47 17.03 -7.24
N GLY A 603 19.42 17.83 -7.53
CA GLY A 603 19.49 19.05 -8.36
C GLY A 603 19.33 18.81 -9.87
N LEU A 604 18.90 17.62 -10.29
CA LEU A 604 18.83 17.26 -11.72
C LEU A 604 17.40 17.28 -12.27
N SER A 605 17.20 17.96 -13.40
CA SER A 605 15.99 17.89 -14.23
C SER A 605 16.09 16.79 -15.29
N TYR A 606 14.97 16.48 -15.95
CA TYR A 606 14.96 15.63 -17.14
C TYR A 606 15.88 16.18 -18.24
N THR A 607 15.87 17.50 -18.45
CA THR A 607 16.66 18.18 -19.49
C THR A 607 18.15 18.04 -19.22
N ASP A 608 18.58 18.03 -17.95
CA ASP A 608 19.98 17.82 -17.58
C ASP A 608 20.44 16.40 -17.92
N LEU A 609 19.59 15.40 -17.68
CA LEU A 609 19.85 14.03 -18.09
C LEU A 609 19.91 13.91 -19.62
N GLU A 610 19.01 14.58 -20.33
CA GLU A 610 18.98 14.57 -21.79
C GLU A 610 20.26 15.18 -22.38
N LYS A 611 20.68 16.36 -21.90
CA LYS A 611 21.94 17.01 -22.30
C LYS A 611 23.14 16.11 -22.04
N THR A 612 23.19 15.49 -20.85
CA THR A 612 24.24 14.55 -20.48
C THR A 612 24.31 13.37 -21.44
N TYR A 613 23.16 12.78 -21.76
CA TYR A 613 23.10 11.66 -22.69
C TYR A 613 23.50 12.05 -24.11
N ARG A 614 23.05 13.22 -24.61
CA ARG A 614 23.40 13.68 -25.96
C ARG A 614 24.91 13.94 -26.12
N LYS A 615 25.56 14.47 -25.07
CA LYS A 615 27.00 14.80 -25.13
C LYS A 615 27.91 13.61 -24.81
N PHE A 616 27.57 12.81 -23.81
CA PHE A 616 28.45 11.78 -23.25
C PHE A 616 27.87 10.35 -23.35
N GLY A 617 26.72 10.20 -24.02
CA GLY A 617 26.08 8.91 -24.22
C GLY A 617 25.63 8.24 -22.91
N GLN A 618 25.55 6.91 -22.97
CA GLN A 618 25.18 6.07 -21.83
C GLN A 618 26.19 6.19 -20.66
N ASP A 619 27.48 6.32 -20.96
CA ASP A 619 28.55 6.34 -19.95
C ASP A 619 28.47 7.63 -19.12
N GLY A 620 28.10 8.76 -19.74
CA GLY A 620 27.84 10.01 -19.04
C GLY A 620 26.71 9.93 -18.03
N LEU A 621 25.57 9.35 -18.43
CA LEU A 621 24.42 9.16 -17.52
C LEU A 621 24.75 8.22 -16.36
N PHE A 622 25.44 7.12 -16.66
CA PHE A 622 25.87 6.18 -15.63
C PHE A 622 26.82 6.87 -14.64
N ALA A 623 27.82 7.60 -15.12
CA ALA A 623 28.77 8.30 -14.26
C ALA A 623 28.05 9.33 -13.40
N LEU A 624 27.23 10.19 -14.01
CA LEU A 624 26.51 11.25 -13.31
C LEU A 624 25.62 10.73 -12.18
N LEU A 625 24.91 9.62 -12.39
CA LEU A 625 23.95 9.09 -11.41
C LEU A 625 24.60 8.18 -10.35
N SER A 626 25.70 7.51 -10.67
CA SER A 626 26.28 6.43 -9.85
C SER A 626 27.61 6.76 -9.17
N LYS A 627 28.35 7.76 -9.66
CA LYS A 627 29.53 8.29 -8.97
C LYS A 627 29.10 9.28 -7.87
N PRO A 628 29.87 9.39 -6.78
CA PRO A 628 29.72 10.47 -5.80
C PRO A 628 29.94 11.83 -6.48
N PRO A 629 29.16 12.87 -6.12
CA PRO A 629 29.37 14.20 -6.66
C PRO A 629 30.70 14.78 -6.16
N SER A 630 31.46 15.47 -7.03
CA SER A 630 32.76 16.06 -6.64
C SER A 630 32.59 17.17 -5.60
N SER A 631 31.41 17.78 -5.51
CA SER A 631 31.05 18.80 -4.53
C SER A 631 30.48 18.24 -3.22
N ALA A 632 30.51 16.93 -2.99
CA ALA A 632 30.03 16.33 -1.75
C ALA A 632 30.81 16.88 -0.55
N SER A 633 30.07 17.42 0.44
CA SER A 633 30.60 17.87 1.73
C SER A 633 31.49 16.80 2.38
N THR A 634 32.52 17.24 3.12
CA THR A 634 33.41 16.39 3.94
C THR A 634 32.68 15.49 4.94
N SER A 635 31.40 15.73 5.22
CA SER A 635 30.55 14.92 6.11
C SER A 635 29.84 13.74 5.42
N ALA A 636 29.78 13.68 4.09
CA ALA A 636 29.23 12.52 3.37
C ALA A 636 30.37 11.52 3.05
N PRO A 637 30.16 10.20 3.23
CA PRO A 637 31.15 9.23 2.78
C PRO A 637 31.42 9.44 1.29
N LYS A 638 32.71 9.53 0.89
CA LYS A 638 33.17 9.56 -0.52
C LYS A 638 32.69 8.36 -1.36
N THR A 639 31.86 7.51 -0.79
CA THR A 639 31.29 6.29 -1.36
C THR A 639 29.80 6.43 -1.65
N THR A 640 29.14 7.56 -1.39
CA THR A 640 27.69 7.71 -1.63
C THR A 640 27.43 8.20 -3.06
N PRO A 641 26.64 7.49 -3.89
CA PRO A 641 26.35 7.94 -5.26
C PRO A 641 25.50 9.21 -5.28
N ARG A 642 25.58 10.03 -6.33
CA ARG A 642 24.70 11.20 -6.53
C ARG A 642 23.21 10.82 -6.49
N VAL A 643 22.84 9.67 -7.08
CA VAL A 643 21.46 9.17 -7.11
C VAL A 643 21.36 7.68 -6.78
N THR A 644 21.98 6.81 -7.59
CA THR A 644 21.84 5.35 -7.44
C THR A 644 22.94 4.56 -8.15
N ARG A 645 23.29 3.40 -7.59
CA ARG A 645 24.13 2.37 -8.25
C ARG A 645 23.33 1.17 -8.74
N THR A 646 22.00 1.25 -8.71
CA THR A 646 21.16 0.13 -9.11
C THR A 646 21.17 -0.02 -10.62
N ASP A 647 21.89 -1.02 -11.12
CA ASP A 647 22.10 -1.26 -12.56
C ASP A 647 20.78 -1.30 -13.36
N ARG A 648 19.76 -1.98 -12.85
CA ARG A 648 18.44 -2.04 -13.51
C ARG A 648 17.82 -0.66 -13.73
N ILE A 649 18.02 0.26 -12.79
CA ILE A 649 17.45 1.61 -12.87
C ILE A 649 18.24 2.46 -13.87
N LEU A 650 19.57 2.39 -13.81
CA LEU A 650 20.45 3.07 -14.76
C LEU A 650 20.19 2.59 -16.20
N ALA A 651 20.05 1.27 -16.39
CA ALA A 651 19.72 0.67 -17.69
C ALA A 651 18.36 1.13 -18.20
N ALA A 652 17.33 1.22 -17.34
CA ALA A 652 16.01 1.69 -17.74
C ALA A 652 16.02 3.17 -18.17
N ILE A 653 16.76 4.02 -17.46
CA ILE A 653 16.93 5.45 -17.80
C ILE A 653 17.68 5.59 -19.14
N VAL A 654 18.77 4.85 -19.33
CA VAL A 654 19.53 4.87 -20.59
C VAL A 654 18.70 4.36 -21.75
N GLN A 655 17.94 3.27 -21.57
CA GLN A 655 17.09 2.73 -22.62
C GLN A 655 16.03 3.75 -23.06
N HIS A 656 15.41 4.45 -22.10
CA HIS A 656 14.48 5.55 -22.41
C HIS A 656 15.11 6.61 -23.33
N PHE A 657 16.34 7.06 -23.04
CA PHE A 657 17.01 8.04 -23.89
C PHE A 657 17.49 7.48 -25.22
N LYS A 658 17.86 6.19 -25.30
CA LYS A 658 18.12 5.51 -26.58
C LYS A 658 16.89 5.55 -27.49
N ASP A 659 15.75 5.15 -26.94
CA ASP A 659 14.49 5.08 -27.68
C ASP A 659 13.99 6.48 -28.08
N THR A 660 14.17 7.48 -27.21
CA THR A 660 13.67 8.85 -27.46
C THR A 660 14.55 9.64 -28.43
N VAL A 661 15.88 9.52 -28.35
CA VAL A 661 16.80 10.30 -29.20
C VAL A 661 16.80 9.79 -30.65
N GLN A 662 16.61 8.48 -30.87
CA GLN A 662 16.49 7.89 -32.22
C GLN A 662 15.20 8.30 -32.98
N ILE A 663 14.18 8.82 -32.30
CA ILE A 663 12.92 9.28 -32.91
C ILE A 663 13.02 10.76 -33.36
N THR A 664 14.01 11.50 -32.86
CA THR A 664 14.20 12.95 -33.12
C THR A 664 15.37 13.28 -34.04
N ALA A 665 16.02 12.27 -34.62
CA ALA A 665 17.05 12.38 -35.65
C ALA A 665 16.50 11.79 -36.95
#